data_AF-A0A6B2CLS8-F1
#
_entry.id   AF-A0A6B2CLS8-F1
#
_cell.length_a   1.000
_cell.length_b   1.000
_cell.length_c   1.000
_cell.angle_alpha   90.00
_cell.angle_beta   90.00
_cell.angle_gamma   90.00
#
_symmetry.space_group_name_H-M   'P 1'
#
loop_
_entity.id
_entity.type
_entity.pdbx_description
1 polymer ?
#
loop_
_entity_poly.entity_id
_entity_poly.type
_entity_poly.pdbx_seq_one_letter_code
_entity_poly.pdbx_strand_id
1 'polypeptide(L)'
;MIEGLNPPTTEDALKGLINTLRERGAKIKEDMLAEPYCEGDWCLMIINKHQVEVLKNAGIDIKCHWRSLHNHCIVYIARKAMELLELNHTPDSLTISATGGVDRISLLGSLAKLLDAVRLSHVGAVGFSVCIRKGEEGCLRHLVGEYDDEYGAFIIEVERKDGYDVIGVLPRRIARVYDPYLSEMYYVAWDESGRILTYSKNLDSFLMALKDASGGLYGVSELKYTIFIGRAFKRITMPLSAGLNEDGTLSDPYGILDTANHGIDDLINIYNWINKYYGLNARYAWLNVVFIIAKIITPIVRKRNQEFIDFIIWNRGSGSEGKTTLFNEVGKRLLGVYELDPYLVVISGSVNTQPQLRELVNLNRLPLIIDEQHLSLTRLAEMLHASAVGQNWVGIHASRYGSGSWVGFRNFRGIIVSTNMPFKRYFDEVYGTIGGWKAIIRRFIELAWANETLPEEAFDNLPYIRGQVYGLLMDLMRDENVRSQLLSSGNLLELSELLMEALGSKYPKFKPIADQTIAWLRELASEKASELKGEGVIREELRLADYARQYCGSRVNGYCMLRAVLEHGERDNEVVFTEGRDDNLEEVRLGIDAVLSKLFNSNASLQSIVEGNTTLKVSEDALEAFRLIAMRLSSGQTRIVFKPGTMIVPGRPSRLLGVEIGTYSKGGEKYKGYSIRIDKFLRWLFLGEEPQ
;
A
#
# COMPACT_ATOMS: atom_id res chain seq x y z
N MET A 1 -22.55 6.81 -36.07
CA MET A 1 -23.24 5.74 -36.82
C MET A 1 -22.97 6.02 -38.28
N ILE A 2 -22.70 5.03 -39.12
CA ILE A 2 -22.66 5.29 -40.57
C ILE A 2 -24.12 5.39 -41.02
N GLU A 3 -24.67 6.61 -41.00
CA GLU A 3 -26.08 6.85 -41.26
C GLU A 3 -26.47 6.33 -42.65
N GLY A 4 -27.49 5.46 -42.70
CA GLY A 4 -28.07 4.95 -43.94
C GLY A 4 -27.47 3.64 -44.48
N LEU A 5 -26.49 3.02 -43.82
CA LEU A 5 -25.95 1.70 -44.23
C LEU A 5 -26.50 0.59 -43.33
N ASN A 6 -27.69 0.09 -43.62
CA ASN A 6 -28.25 -1.08 -42.92
C ASN A 6 -27.88 -2.39 -43.66
N PRO A 7 -27.74 -3.53 -42.94
CA PRO A 7 -27.48 -4.82 -43.57
C PRO A 7 -28.59 -5.15 -44.57
N PRO A 8 -28.26 -5.52 -45.82
CA PRO A 8 -29.26 -5.72 -46.85
C PRO A 8 -29.94 -7.08 -46.63
N THR A 9 -31.27 -7.12 -46.66
CA THR A 9 -32.07 -8.37 -46.51
C THR A 9 -32.63 -8.90 -47.83
N THR A 10 -32.49 -8.13 -48.92
CA THR A 10 -32.91 -8.50 -50.28
C THR A 10 -31.81 -8.15 -51.29
N GLU A 11 -31.90 -8.71 -52.50
CA GLU A 11 -30.93 -8.46 -53.56
C GLU A 11 -30.96 -6.98 -54.04
N ASP A 12 -32.14 -6.37 -54.10
CA ASP A 12 -32.30 -4.95 -54.42
C ASP A 12 -31.68 -4.05 -53.34
N ALA A 13 -31.84 -4.42 -52.07
CA ALA A 13 -31.21 -3.71 -50.95
C ALA A 13 -29.69 -3.83 -50.99
N LEU A 14 -29.14 -4.98 -51.42
CA LEU A 14 -27.69 -5.17 -51.58
C LEU A 14 -27.14 -4.30 -52.73
N LYS A 15 -27.82 -4.26 -53.88
CA LYS A 15 -27.47 -3.37 -54.99
C LYS A 15 -27.52 -1.90 -54.57
N GLY A 16 -28.55 -1.51 -53.82
CA GLY A 16 -28.69 -0.18 -53.23
C GLY A 16 -27.52 0.17 -52.31
N LEU A 17 -27.19 -0.72 -51.37
CA LEU A 17 -26.06 -0.56 -50.45
C LEU A 17 -24.73 -0.36 -51.17
N ILE A 18 -24.43 -1.22 -52.16
CA ILE A 18 -23.19 -1.15 -52.94
C ILE A 18 -23.09 0.20 -53.68
N ASN A 19 -24.18 0.66 -54.28
CA ASN A 19 -24.20 1.95 -54.96
C ASN A 19 -23.96 3.12 -53.99
N THR A 20 -24.65 3.13 -52.83
CA THR A 20 -24.43 4.14 -51.79
C THR A 20 -22.99 4.13 -51.29
N LEU A 21 -22.39 2.95 -51.06
CA LEU A 21 -21.00 2.83 -50.64
C LEU A 21 -20.04 3.42 -51.68
N ARG A 22 -20.25 3.14 -52.98
CA ARG A 22 -19.43 3.72 -54.06
C ARG A 22 -19.57 5.23 -54.15
N GLU A 23 -20.79 5.76 -54.04
CA GLU A 23 -21.05 7.20 -54.04
C GLU A 23 -20.34 7.92 -52.90
N ARG A 24 -20.22 7.25 -51.75
CA ARG A 24 -19.48 7.76 -50.59
C ARG A 24 -17.98 7.44 -50.60
N GLY A 25 -17.45 6.92 -51.71
CA GLY A 25 -16.02 6.72 -51.93
C GLY A 25 -15.44 5.40 -51.42
N ALA A 26 -16.27 4.40 -51.10
CA ALA A 26 -15.78 3.05 -50.79
C ALA A 26 -15.14 2.39 -52.03
N LYS A 27 -14.01 1.71 -51.82
CA LYS A 27 -13.37 0.93 -52.89
C LYS A 27 -14.06 -0.42 -53.03
N ILE A 28 -15.03 -0.49 -53.95
CA ILE A 28 -15.76 -1.71 -54.28
C ILE A 28 -15.46 -2.13 -55.71
N LYS A 29 -15.03 -3.38 -55.89
CA LYS A 29 -14.88 -4.02 -57.21
C LYS A 29 -16.00 -5.03 -57.37
N GLU A 30 -16.95 -4.76 -58.28
CA GLU A 30 -18.19 -5.54 -58.41
C GLU A 30 -18.99 -5.52 -57.08
N ASP A 31 -19.05 -6.63 -56.35
CA ASP A 31 -19.67 -6.74 -55.02
C ASP A 31 -18.63 -6.87 -53.89
N MET A 32 -17.34 -6.91 -54.23
CA MET A 32 -16.23 -7.06 -53.30
C MET A 32 -15.87 -5.72 -52.66
N LEU A 33 -15.95 -5.67 -51.33
CA LEU A 33 -15.34 -4.60 -50.55
C LEU A 33 -13.83 -4.85 -50.53
N ALA A 34 -13.05 -3.99 -51.19
CA ALA A 34 -11.61 -4.19 -51.35
C ALA A 34 -10.80 -3.63 -50.18
N GLU A 35 -11.31 -2.57 -49.54
CA GLU A 35 -10.72 -1.90 -48.40
C GLU A 35 -11.81 -1.56 -47.37
N PRO A 36 -11.47 -1.46 -46.07
CA PRO A 36 -12.45 -1.06 -45.07
C PRO A 36 -12.97 0.35 -45.37
N TYR A 37 -14.29 0.53 -45.26
CA TYR A 37 -14.93 1.82 -45.50
C TYR A 37 -15.21 2.52 -44.18
N CYS A 38 -14.63 3.69 -43.93
CA CYS A 38 -14.80 4.42 -42.68
C CYS A 38 -15.52 5.76 -42.86
N GLU A 39 -16.53 6.01 -42.02
CA GLU A 39 -17.23 7.29 -41.92
C GLU A 39 -17.29 7.73 -40.44
N GLY A 40 -16.63 8.84 -40.13
CA GLY A 40 -16.40 9.28 -38.75
C GLY A 40 -15.60 8.26 -37.94
N ASP A 41 -16.10 7.91 -36.75
CA ASP A 41 -15.45 6.96 -35.83
C ASP A 41 -15.76 5.49 -36.14
N TRP A 42 -16.55 5.19 -37.17
CA TRP A 42 -16.98 3.83 -37.49
C TRP A 42 -16.52 3.39 -38.87
N CYS A 43 -16.16 2.12 -38.98
CA CYS A 43 -15.73 1.47 -40.21
C CYS A 43 -16.59 0.23 -40.49
N LEU A 44 -16.99 0.04 -41.74
CA LEU A 44 -17.48 -1.22 -42.28
C LEU A 44 -16.29 -2.06 -42.72
N MET A 45 -16.21 -3.28 -42.21
CA MET A 45 -15.06 -4.15 -42.41
C MET A 45 -15.48 -5.63 -42.46
N ILE A 46 -14.74 -6.43 -43.22
CA ILE A 46 -14.86 -7.88 -43.25
C ILE A 46 -13.65 -8.46 -42.52
N ILE A 47 -13.90 -9.31 -41.52
CA ILE A 47 -12.87 -9.98 -40.72
C ILE A 47 -12.98 -11.49 -40.86
N ASN A 48 -11.84 -12.18 -40.89
CA ASN A 48 -11.80 -13.62 -41.05
C ASN A 48 -12.18 -14.38 -39.77
N LYS A 49 -12.31 -15.71 -39.85
CA LYS A 49 -12.70 -16.54 -38.69
C LYS A 49 -11.70 -16.48 -37.54
N HIS A 50 -10.40 -16.37 -37.84
CA HIS A 50 -9.36 -16.30 -36.83
C HIS A 50 -9.48 -15.00 -36.01
N GLN A 51 -9.65 -13.86 -36.68
CA GLN A 51 -9.88 -12.58 -36.03
C GLN A 51 -11.14 -12.57 -35.15
N VAL A 52 -12.18 -13.30 -35.55
CA VAL A 52 -13.37 -13.50 -34.71
C VAL A 52 -13.04 -14.24 -33.41
N GLU A 53 -12.19 -15.27 -33.47
CA GLU A 53 -11.74 -15.98 -32.26
C GLU A 53 -10.82 -15.12 -31.37
N VAL A 54 -9.93 -14.32 -31.97
CA VAL A 54 -9.12 -13.32 -31.23
C VAL A 54 -10.02 -12.36 -30.46
N LEU A 55 -11.11 -11.90 -31.07
CA LEU A 55 -12.07 -10.99 -30.45
C LEU A 55 -12.82 -11.66 -29.30
N LYS A 56 -13.26 -12.92 -29.48
CA LYS A 56 -13.88 -13.71 -28.39
C LYS A 56 -12.92 -13.92 -27.22
N ASN A 57 -11.65 -14.23 -27.50
CA ASN A 57 -10.61 -14.40 -26.48
C ASN A 57 -10.32 -13.09 -25.75
N ALA A 58 -10.49 -11.93 -26.40
CA ALA A 58 -10.44 -10.62 -25.78
C ALA A 58 -11.72 -10.26 -24.99
N GLY A 59 -12.69 -11.18 -24.89
CA GLY A 59 -13.96 -10.98 -24.18
C GLY A 59 -15.02 -10.21 -24.98
N ILE A 60 -14.85 -10.07 -26.30
CA ILE A 60 -15.80 -9.37 -27.18
C ILE A 60 -16.73 -10.41 -27.81
N ASP A 61 -18.02 -10.38 -27.43
CA ASP A 61 -19.04 -11.27 -27.99
C ASP A 61 -19.36 -10.88 -29.45
N ILE A 62 -18.98 -11.75 -30.40
CA ILE A 62 -19.26 -11.59 -31.82
C ILE A 62 -19.97 -12.85 -32.32
N LYS A 63 -21.17 -12.65 -32.88
CA LYS A 63 -22.02 -13.74 -33.36
C LYS A 63 -21.98 -13.92 -34.88
N CYS A 64 -21.42 -12.95 -35.60
CA CYS A 64 -21.35 -12.92 -37.05
C CYS A 64 -22.72 -13.09 -37.71
N HIS A 65 -23.62 -12.16 -37.40
CA HIS A 65 -24.98 -12.05 -37.94
C HIS A 65 -25.00 -11.78 -39.45
N TRP A 66 -23.97 -11.11 -39.95
CA TRP A 66 -23.77 -10.81 -41.36
C TRP A 66 -22.46 -11.44 -41.82
N ARG A 67 -22.55 -12.27 -42.86
CA ARG A 67 -21.42 -13.03 -43.40
C ARG A 67 -21.19 -12.61 -44.85
N SER A 68 -19.96 -12.72 -45.31
CA SER A 68 -19.56 -12.54 -46.71
C SER A 68 -19.72 -13.84 -47.52
N LEU A 69 -19.38 -13.80 -48.81
CA LEU A 69 -19.43 -14.97 -49.70
C LEU A 69 -18.60 -16.15 -49.18
N HIS A 70 -17.37 -15.90 -48.70
CA HIS A 70 -16.49 -16.94 -48.15
C HIS A 70 -16.69 -17.19 -46.65
N ASN A 71 -17.86 -16.82 -46.13
CA ASN A 71 -18.24 -17.05 -44.74
C ASN A 71 -17.34 -16.33 -43.72
N HIS A 72 -16.78 -15.18 -44.11
CA HIS A 72 -16.14 -14.21 -43.22
C HIS A 72 -17.20 -13.32 -42.57
N CYS A 73 -16.84 -12.60 -41.51
CA CYS A 73 -17.76 -11.83 -40.69
C CYS A 73 -17.76 -10.36 -41.14
N ILE A 74 -18.93 -9.82 -41.51
CA ILE A 74 -19.09 -8.40 -41.87
C ILE A 74 -19.55 -7.64 -40.63
N VAL A 75 -18.79 -6.64 -40.22
CA VAL A 75 -18.97 -5.95 -38.95
C VAL A 75 -18.88 -4.44 -39.11
N TYR A 76 -19.56 -3.73 -38.20
CA TYR A 76 -19.25 -2.32 -37.94
C TYR A 76 -18.28 -2.24 -36.78
N ILE A 77 -17.15 -1.59 -36.97
CA ILE A 77 -16.11 -1.48 -35.95
C ILE A 77 -15.72 -0.03 -35.73
N ALA A 78 -15.60 0.38 -34.46
CA ALA A 78 -15.04 1.67 -34.13
C ALA A 78 -13.58 1.74 -34.61
N ARG A 79 -13.16 2.85 -35.24
CA ARG A 79 -11.80 3.03 -35.78
C ARG A 79 -10.73 2.73 -34.73
N LYS A 80 -10.92 3.22 -33.51
CA LYS A 80 -10.02 2.95 -32.37
C LYS A 80 -9.93 1.46 -32.02
N ALA A 81 -11.03 0.70 -32.16
CA ALA A 81 -11.05 -0.74 -31.93
C ALA A 81 -10.27 -1.49 -33.02
N MET A 82 -10.48 -1.10 -34.29
CA MET A 82 -9.73 -1.63 -35.43
C MET A 82 -8.23 -1.40 -35.26
N GLU A 83 -7.82 -0.21 -34.84
CA GLU A 83 -6.42 0.16 -34.61
C GLU A 83 -5.78 -0.60 -33.44
N LEU A 84 -6.43 -0.65 -32.27
CA LEU A 84 -5.85 -1.26 -31.06
C LEU A 84 -5.77 -2.80 -31.11
N LEU A 85 -6.68 -3.42 -31.84
CA LEU A 85 -6.71 -4.88 -32.04
C LEU A 85 -5.91 -5.30 -33.29
N GLU A 86 -5.45 -4.32 -34.09
CA GLU A 86 -4.81 -4.50 -35.40
C GLU A 86 -5.55 -5.52 -36.25
N LEU A 87 -6.84 -5.27 -36.47
CA LEU A 87 -7.66 -6.12 -37.31
C LEU A 87 -7.40 -5.79 -38.78
N ASN A 88 -7.11 -6.81 -39.57
CA ASN A 88 -6.94 -6.73 -41.02
C ASN A 88 -8.24 -6.96 -41.76
N HIS A 89 -8.50 -6.15 -42.78
CA HIS A 89 -9.66 -6.31 -43.65
C HIS A 89 -9.40 -7.46 -44.62
N THR A 90 -10.35 -8.39 -44.71
CA THR A 90 -10.29 -9.48 -45.69
C THR A 90 -11.13 -9.07 -46.92
N PRO A 91 -10.52 -8.80 -48.09
CA PRO A 91 -11.28 -8.45 -49.29
C PRO A 91 -12.22 -9.59 -49.67
N ASP A 92 -13.53 -9.33 -49.65
CA ASP A 92 -14.55 -10.31 -49.99
C ASP A 92 -15.87 -9.65 -50.42
N SER A 93 -16.74 -10.43 -51.06
CA SER A 93 -18.04 -9.99 -51.57
C SER A 93 -19.05 -9.76 -50.45
N LEU A 94 -19.69 -8.59 -50.47
CA LEU A 94 -20.83 -8.27 -49.61
C LEU A 94 -22.04 -9.12 -50.02
N THR A 95 -22.70 -9.77 -49.07
CA THR A 95 -23.90 -10.58 -49.34
C THR A 95 -25.11 -10.09 -48.57
N ILE A 96 -26.25 -10.75 -48.77
CA ILE A 96 -27.48 -10.49 -48.02
C ILE A 96 -27.31 -11.01 -46.57
N SER A 97 -27.77 -10.24 -45.58
CA SER A 97 -27.88 -10.64 -44.18
C SER A 97 -29.21 -11.36 -43.94
N ALA A 98 -29.15 -12.61 -43.49
CA ALA A 98 -30.34 -13.43 -43.20
C ALA A 98 -31.18 -12.88 -42.04
N THR A 99 -30.56 -12.12 -41.13
CA THR A 99 -31.21 -11.60 -39.91
C THR A 99 -31.49 -10.11 -39.96
N GLY A 100 -30.94 -9.40 -40.96
CA GLY A 100 -30.89 -7.93 -40.98
C GLY A 100 -29.99 -7.33 -39.89
N GLY A 101 -29.35 -8.17 -39.06
CA GLY A 101 -28.43 -7.77 -38.01
C GLY A 101 -27.00 -7.65 -38.51
N VAL A 102 -26.20 -6.87 -37.77
CA VAL A 102 -24.75 -6.71 -37.96
C VAL A 102 -24.10 -6.53 -36.60
N ASP A 103 -23.00 -7.25 -36.36
CA ASP A 103 -22.24 -7.11 -35.13
C ASP A 103 -21.51 -5.76 -35.11
N ARG A 104 -21.53 -5.14 -33.93
CA ARG A 104 -20.91 -3.83 -33.69
C ARG A 104 -19.81 -4.00 -32.66
N ILE A 105 -18.60 -3.63 -33.04
CA ILE A 105 -17.41 -3.76 -32.21
C ILE A 105 -16.97 -2.36 -31.77
N SER A 106 -17.05 -2.09 -30.48
CA SER A 106 -16.44 -0.91 -29.87
C SER A 106 -15.68 -1.34 -28.62
N LEU A 107 -14.49 -0.76 -28.45
CA LEU A 107 -13.73 -0.93 -27.21
C LEU A 107 -14.20 0.13 -26.21
N LEU A 108 -14.95 -0.29 -25.20
CA LEU A 108 -15.35 0.57 -24.08
C LEU A 108 -14.48 0.29 -22.85
N GLY A 109 -14.24 1.33 -22.04
CA GLY A 109 -13.70 1.19 -20.68
C GLY A 109 -12.30 0.59 -20.58
N SER A 110 -12.16 -0.41 -19.70
CA SER A 110 -10.90 -1.01 -19.27
C SER A 110 -10.13 -1.74 -20.36
N LEU A 111 -10.82 -2.40 -21.30
CA LEU A 111 -10.20 -3.13 -22.40
C LEU A 111 -9.44 -2.20 -23.35
N ALA A 112 -10.03 -1.04 -23.67
CA ALA A 112 -9.36 -0.03 -24.48
C ALA A 112 -8.08 0.46 -23.81
N LYS A 113 -8.10 0.69 -22.49
CA LYS A 113 -6.96 1.15 -21.69
C LYS A 113 -5.82 0.11 -21.67
N LEU A 114 -6.15 -1.17 -21.49
CA LEU A 114 -5.17 -2.25 -21.51
C LEU A 114 -4.48 -2.35 -22.86
N LEU A 115 -5.26 -2.39 -23.95
CA LEU A 115 -4.71 -2.48 -25.30
C LEU A 115 -3.90 -1.25 -25.70
N ASP A 116 -4.29 -0.07 -25.22
CA ASP A 116 -3.54 1.17 -25.45
C ASP A 116 -2.16 1.17 -24.78
N ALA A 117 -2.03 0.53 -23.61
CA ALA A 117 -0.76 0.38 -22.92
C ALA A 117 0.21 -0.57 -23.66
N VAL A 118 -0.31 -1.51 -24.44
CA VAL A 118 0.47 -2.54 -25.17
C VAL A 118 0.09 -2.62 -26.64
N ARG A 119 0.06 -1.46 -27.29
CA ARG A 119 -0.14 -1.37 -28.74
C ARG A 119 0.89 -2.22 -29.47
N LEU A 120 0.44 -3.04 -30.39
CA LEU A 120 1.26 -3.94 -31.20
C LEU A 120 2.28 -3.20 -32.09
N SER A 121 2.02 -1.93 -32.43
CA SER A 121 3.04 -1.04 -33.00
C SER A 121 4.28 -0.88 -32.10
N HIS A 122 4.10 -0.87 -30.77
CA HIS A 122 5.17 -0.67 -29.78
C HIS A 122 5.74 -1.98 -29.23
N VAL A 123 4.93 -3.04 -29.17
CA VAL A 123 5.34 -4.37 -28.69
C VAL A 123 5.50 -5.38 -29.82
N GLY A 124 5.84 -6.62 -29.50
CA GLY A 124 6.01 -7.70 -30.46
C GLY A 124 7.47 -8.08 -30.72
N ALA A 125 7.63 -9.09 -31.58
CA ALA A 125 8.91 -9.55 -32.07
C ALA A 125 9.17 -9.03 -33.49
N VAL A 126 10.41 -8.65 -33.78
CA VAL A 126 10.86 -8.28 -35.12
C VAL A 126 11.21 -9.55 -35.88
N GLY A 127 10.72 -9.67 -37.12
CA GLY A 127 11.04 -10.81 -37.97
C GLY A 127 12.54 -10.96 -38.18
N PHE A 128 13.03 -12.20 -38.22
CA PHE A 128 14.43 -12.51 -38.39
C PHE A 128 14.66 -13.80 -39.18
N SER A 129 15.81 -13.87 -39.85
CA SER A 129 16.36 -15.12 -40.40
C SER A 129 17.84 -15.18 -40.05
N VAL A 130 18.22 -16.20 -39.28
CA VAL A 130 19.59 -16.34 -38.76
C VAL A 130 20.15 -17.69 -39.14
N CYS A 131 21.39 -17.68 -39.66
CA CYS A 131 22.12 -18.90 -39.92
C CYS A 131 22.59 -19.56 -38.62
N ILE A 132 22.03 -20.72 -38.28
CA ILE A 132 22.37 -21.48 -37.06
C ILE A 132 23.40 -22.59 -37.31
N ARG A 133 23.64 -22.97 -38.57
CA ARG A 133 24.72 -23.88 -38.96
C ARG A 133 25.35 -23.42 -40.27
N LYS A 134 26.64 -23.08 -40.25
CA LYS A 134 27.40 -22.74 -41.46
C LYS A 134 28.06 -23.99 -42.06
N GLY A 135 28.07 -24.06 -43.39
CA GLY A 135 28.86 -24.98 -44.19
C GLY A 135 29.98 -24.24 -44.93
N GLU A 136 30.72 -24.95 -45.78
CA GLU A 136 31.84 -24.38 -46.56
C GLU A 136 31.37 -23.38 -47.62
N GLU A 137 30.18 -23.57 -48.19
CA GLU A 137 29.63 -22.73 -49.28
C GLU A 137 28.42 -21.87 -48.88
N GLY A 138 28.06 -21.79 -47.60
CA GLY A 138 26.92 -20.97 -47.16
C GLY A 138 26.27 -21.41 -45.86
N CYS A 139 25.02 -20.99 -45.67
CA CYS A 139 24.25 -21.44 -44.53
C CYS A 139 23.58 -22.80 -44.81
N LEU A 140 23.76 -23.75 -43.91
CA LEU A 140 23.15 -25.09 -44.01
C LEU A 140 21.81 -25.20 -43.29
N ARG A 141 21.55 -24.30 -42.32
CA ARG A 141 20.28 -24.24 -41.59
C ARG A 141 19.98 -22.83 -41.13
N HIS A 142 18.81 -22.35 -41.52
CA HIS A 142 18.22 -21.14 -41.01
C HIS A 142 17.29 -21.39 -39.82
N LEU A 143 17.27 -20.42 -38.92
CA LEU A 143 16.22 -20.21 -37.94
C LEU A 143 15.47 -18.96 -38.38
N VAL A 144 14.19 -19.11 -38.68
CA VAL A 144 13.32 -18.04 -39.16
C VAL A 144 12.29 -17.75 -38.07
N GLY A 145 12.04 -16.47 -37.82
CA GLY A 145 10.95 -16.04 -36.97
C GLY A 145 10.18 -14.95 -37.70
N GLU A 146 8.90 -15.15 -37.90
CA GLU A 146 8.04 -14.19 -38.57
C GLU A 146 6.63 -14.19 -38.01
N TYR A 147 5.90 -13.11 -38.30
CA TYR A 147 4.51 -13.01 -37.91
C TYR A 147 3.66 -13.71 -38.96
N ASP A 148 2.76 -14.57 -38.50
CA ASP A 148 1.83 -15.30 -39.35
C ASP A 148 0.40 -14.79 -39.12
N ASP A 149 -0.21 -14.25 -40.19
CA ASP A 149 -1.57 -13.69 -40.19
C ASP A 149 -2.66 -14.76 -40.00
N GLU A 150 -2.41 -16.01 -40.40
CA GLU A 150 -3.35 -17.12 -40.30
C GLU A 150 -3.40 -17.67 -38.86
N TYR A 151 -2.25 -17.79 -38.22
CA TYR A 151 -2.13 -18.21 -36.82
C TYR A 151 -2.31 -17.06 -35.83
N GLY A 152 -2.23 -15.81 -36.28
CA GLY A 152 -2.28 -14.61 -35.44
C GLY A 152 -1.21 -14.63 -34.34
N ALA A 153 -0.03 -15.16 -34.67
CA ALA A 153 1.04 -15.41 -33.73
C ALA A 153 2.40 -15.19 -34.38
N PHE A 154 3.44 -15.04 -33.56
CA PHE A 154 4.81 -15.03 -34.04
C PHE A 154 5.34 -16.47 -34.07
N ILE A 155 5.55 -16.99 -35.27
CA ILE A 155 5.96 -18.37 -35.52
C ILE A 155 7.48 -18.42 -35.66
N ILE A 156 8.07 -19.45 -35.06
CA ILE A 156 9.51 -19.69 -35.11
C ILE A 156 9.73 -21.06 -35.73
N GLU A 157 10.49 -21.07 -36.81
CA GLU A 157 10.74 -22.25 -37.61
C GLU A 157 12.23 -22.53 -37.76
N VAL A 158 12.58 -23.81 -37.81
CA VAL A 158 13.93 -24.24 -38.13
C VAL A 158 13.91 -24.95 -39.46
N GLU A 159 14.81 -24.52 -40.34
CA GLU A 159 15.06 -25.19 -41.60
C GLU A 159 15.70 -26.56 -41.36
N ARG A 160 15.03 -27.60 -41.86
CA ARG A 160 15.46 -28.98 -41.86
C ARG A 160 15.54 -29.50 -43.29
N LYS A 161 15.95 -30.76 -43.46
CA LYS A 161 16.16 -31.35 -44.79
C LYS A 161 14.89 -31.39 -45.66
N ASP A 162 13.73 -31.53 -45.02
CA ASP A 162 12.45 -31.77 -45.68
C ASP A 162 11.51 -30.55 -45.63
N GLY A 163 12.02 -29.38 -45.24
CA GLY A 163 11.24 -28.15 -45.11
C GLY A 163 11.50 -27.41 -43.80
N TYR A 164 10.53 -26.61 -43.37
CA TYR A 164 10.54 -25.87 -42.12
C TYR A 164 9.71 -26.59 -41.05
N ASP A 165 10.31 -26.78 -39.88
CA ASP A 165 9.60 -27.30 -38.72
C ASP A 165 9.29 -26.15 -37.75
N VAL A 166 8.02 -25.97 -37.39
CA VAL A 166 7.61 -25.03 -36.35
C VAL A 166 8.12 -25.50 -35.00
N ILE A 167 9.04 -24.73 -34.41
CA ILE A 167 9.63 -25.01 -33.11
C ILE A 167 9.09 -24.10 -32.01
N GLY A 168 8.39 -23.03 -32.34
CA GLY A 168 7.82 -22.12 -31.36
C GLY A 168 6.67 -21.28 -31.89
N VAL A 169 5.73 -20.99 -31.00
CA VAL A 169 4.57 -20.12 -31.24
C VAL A 169 4.52 -19.12 -30.10
N LEU A 170 4.60 -17.83 -30.40
CA LEU A 170 4.64 -16.76 -29.40
C LEU A 170 3.47 -15.77 -29.60
N PRO A 171 2.97 -15.15 -28.52
CA PRO A 171 1.90 -14.17 -28.61
C PRO A 171 2.34 -12.92 -29.36
N ARG A 172 1.38 -12.24 -30.00
CA ARG A 172 1.62 -10.98 -30.74
C ARG A 172 2.18 -9.90 -29.83
N ARG A 173 1.66 -9.83 -28.60
CA ARG A 173 2.08 -8.88 -27.57
C ARG A 173 3.16 -9.51 -26.70
N ILE A 174 4.40 -9.32 -27.11
CA ILE A 174 5.58 -9.76 -26.36
C ILE A 174 6.68 -8.69 -26.42
N ALA A 175 7.38 -8.44 -25.32
CA ALA A 175 8.43 -7.44 -25.32
C ALA A 175 9.48 -7.70 -24.23
N ARG A 176 10.61 -6.99 -24.36
CA ARG A 176 11.56 -6.75 -23.28
C ARG A 176 11.23 -5.40 -22.65
N VAL A 177 10.71 -5.42 -21.43
CA VAL A 177 10.25 -4.24 -20.72
C VAL A 177 11.28 -3.80 -19.69
N TYR A 178 11.72 -2.56 -19.77
CA TYR A 178 12.39 -1.88 -18.67
C TYR A 178 11.34 -1.29 -17.72
N ASP A 179 11.28 -1.76 -16.48
CA ASP A 179 10.42 -1.15 -15.48
C ASP A 179 11.18 0.02 -14.79
N PRO A 180 10.70 1.27 -14.90
CA PRO A 180 11.41 2.44 -14.36
C PRO A 180 11.40 2.51 -12.83
N TYR A 181 10.50 1.80 -12.14
CA TYR A 181 10.44 1.70 -10.68
C TYR A 181 11.32 0.58 -10.15
N LEU A 182 11.39 -0.55 -10.87
CA LEU A 182 12.28 -1.67 -10.50
C LEU A 182 13.72 -1.44 -10.96
N SER A 183 13.94 -0.58 -11.97
CA SER A 183 15.21 -0.38 -12.69
C SER A 183 15.79 -1.68 -13.23
N GLU A 184 14.93 -2.55 -13.75
CA GLU A 184 15.30 -3.88 -14.24
C GLU A 184 14.58 -4.20 -15.55
N MET A 185 15.19 -5.09 -16.33
CA MET A 185 14.63 -5.60 -17.58
C MET A 185 13.91 -6.92 -17.35
N TYR A 186 12.73 -7.04 -17.94
CA TYR A 186 11.90 -8.25 -17.90
C TYR A 186 11.48 -8.65 -19.32
N TYR A 187 11.35 -9.95 -19.54
CA TYR A 187 10.59 -10.51 -20.66
C TYR A 187 9.13 -10.56 -20.24
N VAL A 188 8.22 -10.05 -21.07
CA VAL A 188 6.80 -9.93 -20.73
C VAL A 188 5.96 -10.34 -21.93
N ALA A 189 4.91 -11.11 -21.66
CA ALA A 189 3.88 -11.47 -22.62
C ALA A 189 2.52 -11.00 -22.11
N TRP A 190 1.70 -10.53 -23.05
CA TRP A 190 0.31 -10.17 -22.79
C TRP A 190 -0.62 -11.03 -23.63
N ASP A 191 -1.83 -11.20 -23.14
CA ASP A 191 -2.91 -11.83 -23.89
C ASP A 191 -3.51 -10.88 -24.93
N GLU A 192 -4.53 -11.35 -25.65
CA GLU A 192 -5.22 -10.56 -26.67
C GLU A 192 -6.06 -9.40 -26.09
N SER A 193 -6.32 -9.40 -24.78
CA SER A 193 -6.97 -8.29 -24.07
C SER A 193 -5.98 -7.25 -23.54
N GLY A 194 -4.67 -7.51 -23.64
CA GLY A 194 -3.60 -6.66 -23.12
C GLY A 194 -3.28 -6.89 -21.64
N ARG A 195 -3.77 -7.97 -21.01
CA ARG A 195 -3.41 -8.36 -19.64
C ARG A 195 -2.11 -9.15 -19.64
N ILE A 196 -1.31 -9.02 -18.59
CA ILE A 196 -0.06 -9.78 -18.46
C ILE A 196 -0.39 -11.27 -18.29
N LEU A 197 0.14 -12.11 -19.18
CA LEU A 197 0.13 -13.58 -19.04
C LEU A 197 1.23 -14.03 -18.10
N THR A 198 2.45 -13.55 -18.34
CA THR A 198 3.63 -13.89 -17.55
C THR A 198 4.76 -12.89 -17.78
N TYR A 199 5.69 -12.83 -16.83
CA TYR A 199 6.95 -12.10 -16.99
C TYR A 199 8.09 -12.74 -16.19
N SER A 200 9.32 -12.59 -16.68
CA SER A 200 10.53 -13.03 -15.94
C SER A 200 11.78 -12.28 -16.40
N LYS A 201 12.80 -12.21 -15.53
CA LYS A 201 14.13 -11.68 -15.88
C LYS A 201 14.91 -12.65 -16.77
N ASN A 202 14.67 -13.95 -16.62
CA ASN A 202 15.34 -15.00 -17.38
C ASN A 202 14.44 -15.48 -18.52
N LEU A 203 15.01 -15.57 -19.72
CA LEU A 203 14.27 -15.93 -20.92
C LEU A 203 13.76 -17.38 -20.91
N ASP A 204 14.55 -18.33 -20.43
CA ASP A 204 14.15 -19.74 -20.40
C ASP A 204 13.01 -19.94 -19.40
N SER A 205 13.13 -19.34 -18.21
CA SER A 205 12.05 -19.33 -17.21
C SER A 205 10.80 -18.63 -17.73
N PHE A 206 10.95 -17.53 -18.48
CA PHE A 206 9.84 -16.84 -19.13
C PHE A 206 9.11 -17.74 -20.14
N LEU A 207 9.83 -18.44 -21.01
CA LEU A 207 9.23 -19.30 -22.04
C LEU A 207 8.55 -20.53 -21.45
N MET A 208 9.09 -21.10 -20.37
CA MET A 208 8.42 -22.17 -19.61
C MET A 208 7.13 -21.66 -18.96
N ALA A 209 7.20 -20.54 -18.25
CA ALA A 209 6.02 -19.95 -17.61
C ALA A 209 4.95 -19.52 -18.62
N LEU A 210 5.34 -19.08 -19.82
CA LEU A 210 4.42 -18.72 -20.89
C LEU A 210 3.66 -19.94 -21.39
N LYS A 211 4.34 -21.09 -21.53
CA LYS A 211 3.71 -22.35 -21.89
C LYS A 211 2.66 -22.77 -20.89
N ASP A 212 2.99 -22.71 -19.62
CA ASP A 212 2.06 -23.11 -18.55
C ASP A 212 0.88 -22.14 -18.45
N ALA A 213 1.14 -20.83 -18.45
CA ALA A 213 0.11 -19.79 -18.34
C ALA A 213 -0.87 -19.76 -19.52
N SER A 214 -0.41 -20.17 -20.72
CA SER A 214 -1.25 -20.23 -21.93
C SER A 214 -1.91 -21.58 -22.16
N GLY A 215 -1.79 -22.54 -21.22
CA GLY A 215 -2.33 -23.89 -21.40
C GLY A 215 -1.68 -24.66 -22.57
N GLY A 216 -0.45 -24.29 -22.94
CA GLY A 216 0.31 -24.88 -24.04
C GLY A 216 0.07 -24.23 -25.40
N LEU A 217 -0.77 -23.19 -25.51
CA LEU A 217 -1.00 -22.46 -26.76
C LEU A 217 0.27 -21.76 -27.28
N TYR A 218 1.02 -21.15 -26.36
CA TYR A 218 2.28 -20.47 -26.66
C TYR A 218 3.45 -21.24 -26.05
N GLY A 219 4.62 -21.18 -26.67
CA GLY A 219 5.82 -21.80 -26.14
C GLY A 219 6.88 -22.06 -27.21
N VAL A 220 8.06 -22.47 -26.74
CA VAL A 220 9.19 -22.86 -27.59
C VAL A 220 9.64 -24.26 -27.17
N SER A 221 9.67 -25.19 -28.14
CA SER A 221 10.05 -26.58 -27.91
C SER A 221 11.57 -26.77 -27.85
N GLU A 222 12.34 -26.00 -28.64
CA GLU A 222 13.80 -26.13 -28.74
C GLU A 222 14.54 -24.96 -28.06
N LEU A 223 14.70 -25.03 -26.73
CA LEU A 223 15.30 -23.95 -25.92
C LEU A 223 16.77 -23.61 -26.26
N LYS A 224 17.48 -24.45 -27.03
CA LYS A 224 18.84 -24.13 -27.49
C LYS A 224 18.90 -22.90 -28.41
N TYR A 225 17.77 -22.45 -28.95
CA TYR A 225 17.67 -21.28 -29.84
C TYR A 225 17.24 -19.99 -29.12
N THR A 226 17.04 -20.01 -27.81
CA THR A 226 16.43 -18.90 -27.06
C THR A 226 17.19 -17.58 -27.20
N ILE A 227 18.52 -17.61 -27.30
CA ILE A 227 19.32 -16.39 -27.50
C ILE A 227 18.91 -15.61 -28.75
N PHE A 228 18.60 -16.30 -29.85
CA PHE A 228 18.17 -15.65 -31.09
C PHE A 228 16.75 -15.10 -30.94
N ILE A 229 15.86 -15.90 -30.35
CA ILE A 229 14.46 -15.55 -30.11
C ILE A 229 14.36 -14.30 -29.22
N GLY A 230 15.07 -14.27 -28.09
CA GLY A 230 15.02 -13.15 -27.15
C GLY A 230 15.64 -11.85 -27.67
N ARG A 231 16.41 -11.89 -28.77
CA ARG A 231 16.92 -10.69 -29.47
C ARG A 231 15.87 -10.07 -30.39
N ALA A 232 14.91 -10.86 -30.86
CA ALA A 232 13.84 -10.39 -31.74
C ALA A 232 12.84 -9.49 -31.01
N PHE A 233 12.67 -9.66 -29.70
CA PHE A 233 11.68 -8.89 -28.93
C PHE A 233 12.02 -7.41 -28.88
N LYS A 234 11.03 -6.57 -29.22
CA LYS A 234 11.12 -5.12 -29.08
C LYS A 234 11.42 -4.74 -27.62
N ARG A 235 12.17 -3.66 -27.45
CA ARG A 235 12.49 -3.10 -26.13
C ARG A 235 11.62 -1.88 -25.86
N ILE A 236 10.93 -1.88 -24.73
CA ILE A 236 10.07 -0.77 -24.30
C ILE A 236 10.37 -0.40 -22.85
N THR A 237 9.96 0.80 -22.44
CA THR A 237 9.99 1.23 -21.04
C THR A 237 8.56 1.38 -20.56
N MET A 238 8.17 0.60 -19.55
CA MET A 238 6.81 0.62 -19.00
C MET A 238 6.80 0.07 -17.57
N PRO A 239 6.05 0.68 -16.63
CA PRO A 239 5.83 0.09 -15.31
C PRO A 239 5.01 -1.21 -15.41
N LEU A 240 5.51 -2.29 -14.83
CA LEU A 240 4.81 -3.58 -14.75
C LEU A 240 3.96 -3.70 -13.48
N SER A 241 4.22 -2.84 -12.50
CA SER A 241 3.49 -2.79 -11.24
C SER A 241 2.33 -1.79 -11.28
N ALA A 242 1.19 -2.19 -10.72
CA ALA A 242 0.03 -1.33 -10.57
C ALA A 242 0.34 -0.12 -9.68
N GLY A 243 -0.14 1.06 -10.08
CA GLY A 243 -0.01 2.29 -9.28
C GLY A 243 0.12 3.56 -10.11
N LEU A 244 0.11 4.69 -9.40
CA LEU A 244 0.15 6.03 -9.99
C LEU A 244 1.54 6.37 -10.52
N ASN A 245 1.62 7.00 -11.67
CA ASN A 245 2.88 7.37 -12.32
C ASN A 245 3.22 8.84 -12.10
N GLU A 246 4.51 9.14 -12.26
CA GLU A 246 5.07 10.48 -12.06
C GLU A 246 4.48 11.54 -13.00
N ASP A 247 3.96 11.13 -14.16
CA ASP A 247 3.26 11.97 -15.14
C ASP A 247 1.74 12.09 -14.88
N GLY A 248 1.25 11.52 -13.77
CA GLY A 248 -0.16 11.51 -13.42
C GLY A 248 -0.99 10.47 -14.20
N THR A 249 -0.36 9.53 -14.91
CA THR A 249 -1.03 8.35 -15.47
C THR A 249 -1.15 7.23 -14.44
N LEU A 250 -1.96 6.19 -14.73
CA LEU A 250 -2.13 5.02 -13.86
C LEU A 250 -1.76 3.75 -14.62
N SER A 251 -0.80 2.99 -14.07
CA SER A 251 -0.50 1.65 -14.55
C SER A 251 -1.42 0.64 -13.87
N ASP A 252 -2.03 -0.24 -14.66
CA ASP A 252 -3.04 -1.19 -14.20
C ASP A 252 -2.96 -2.47 -15.05
N PRO A 253 -2.07 -3.41 -14.69
CA PRO A 253 -1.82 -4.63 -15.47
C PRO A 253 -3.02 -5.55 -15.67
N TYR A 254 -4.03 -5.46 -14.80
CA TYR A 254 -5.25 -6.28 -14.88
C TYR A 254 -6.48 -5.53 -15.39
N GLY A 255 -6.39 -4.20 -15.57
CA GLY A 255 -7.48 -3.39 -16.11
C GLY A 255 -8.67 -3.20 -15.17
N ILE A 256 -8.49 -3.40 -13.86
CA ILE A 256 -9.58 -3.31 -12.87
C ILE A 256 -9.66 -1.93 -12.20
N LEU A 257 -8.63 -1.10 -12.36
CA LEU A 257 -8.57 0.20 -11.71
C LEU A 257 -9.24 1.27 -12.57
N ASP A 258 -10.23 1.92 -11.98
CA ASP A 258 -11.02 2.99 -12.57
C ASP A 258 -10.23 4.31 -12.61
N THR A 259 -10.06 4.84 -13.81
CA THR A 259 -9.35 6.10 -14.07
C THR A 259 -10.28 7.29 -14.20
N ALA A 260 -11.61 7.09 -14.18
CA ALA A 260 -12.56 8.19 -14.27
C ALA A 260 -12.54 9.02 -12.98
N ASN A 261 -12.57 10.34 -13.12
CA ASN A 261 -12.72 11.24 -11.98
C ASN A 261 -14.21 11.40 -11.65
N HIS A 262 -14.66 10.74 -10.58
CA HIS A 262 -16.04 10.83 -10.07
C HIS A 262 -16.27 12.01 -9.12
N GLY A 263 -15.25 12.85 -8.92
CA GLY A 263 -15.29 14.02 -8.04
C GLY A 263 -15.06 13.69 -6.57
N ILE A 264 -15.28 14.68 -5.71
CA ILE A 264 -14.96 14.61 -4.28
C ILE A 264 -16.09 14.05 -3.40
N ASP A 265 -17.27 13.82 -3.97
CA ASP A 265 -18.49 13.47 -3.22
C ASP A 265 -18.36 12.15 -2.45
N ASP A 266 -17.65 11.18 -3.02
CA ASP A 266 -17.42 9.89 -2.34
C ASP A 266 -16.63 10.09 -1.03
N LEU A 267 -15.64 10.98 -1.03
CA LEU A 267 -14.89 11.31 0.19
C LEU A 267 -15.76 12.04 1.23
N ILE A 268 -16.67 12.92 0.78
CA ILE A 268 -17.64 13.59 1.66
C ILE A 268 -18.61 12.55 2.28
N ASN A 269 -19.12 11.63 1.47
CA ASN A 269 -20.02 10.57 1.94
C ASN A 269 -19.33 9.67 2.97
N ILE A 270 -18.09 9.27 2.72
CA ILE A 270 -17.27 8.50 3.66
C ILE A 270 -17.08 9.30 4.97
N TYR A 271 -16.68 10.57 4.89
CA TYR A 271 -16.48 11.42 6.06
C TYR A 271 -17.74 11.53 6.93
N ASN A 272 -18.88 11.79 6.29
CA ASN A 272 -20.17 11.92 6.97
C ASN A 272 -20.61 10.59 7.61
N TRP A 273 -20.42 9.46 6.92
CA TRP A 273 -20.70 8.14 7.45
C TRP A 273 -19.83 7.82 8.68
N ILE A 274 -18.52 8.10 8.60
CA ILE A 274 -17.59 7.90 9.72
C ILE A 274 -18.02 8.73 10.94
N ASN A 275 -18.28 10.03 10.75
CA ASN A 275 -18.71 10.90 11.86
C ASN A 275 -20.04 10.51 12.47
N LYS A 276 -20.93 9.86 11.70
CA LYS A 276 -22.21 9.38 12.20
C LYS A 276 -22.06 8.16 13.11
N TYR A 277 -21.16 7.22 12.77
CA TYR A 277 -21.16 5.88 13.38
C TYR A 277 -19.92 5.54 14.23
N TYR A 278 -18.77 6.19 14.04
CA TYR A 278 -17.52 5.79 14.72
C TYR A 278 -17.29 6.47 16.08
N GLY A 279 -18.17 7.36 16.52
CA GLY A 279 -18.08 7.98 17.85
C GLY A 279 -16.70 8.61 18.11
N LEU A 280 -16.05 8.21 19.20
CA LEU A 280 -14.71 8.69 19.56
C LEU A 280 -13.63 8.27 18.54
N ASN A 281 -13.87 7.22 17.77
CA ASN A 281 -12.95 6.70 16.75
C ASN A 281 -13.07 7.41 15.40
N ALA A 282 -14.00 8.35 15.22
CA ALA A 282 -14.25 9.00 13.93
C ALA A 282 -12.99 9.67 13.34
N ARG A 283 -12.21 10.37 14.19
CA ARG A 283 -10.93 10.99 13.79
C ARG A 283 -9.96 9.94 13.23
N TYR A 284 -9.76 8.83 13.94
CA TYR A 284 -8.80 7.79 13.54
C TYR A 284 -9.25 7.04 12.29
N ALA A 285 -10.55 6.75 12.17
CA ALA A 285 -11.11 6.13 10.98
C ALA A 285 -10.93 7.02 9.74
N TRP A 286 -11.21 8.32 9.84
CA TRP A 286 -11.02 9.26 8.75
C TRP A 286 -9.54 9.42 8.35
N LEU A 287 -8.64 9.53 9.33
CA LEU A 287 -7.20 9.61 9.05
C LEU A 287 -6.68 8.37 8.33
N ASN A 288 -7.20 7.18 8.60
CA ASN A 288 -6.87 5.98 7.81
C ASN A 288 -7.29 6.11 6.35
N VAL A 289 -8.47 6.65 6.06
CA VAL A 289 -8.91 6.94 4.68
C VAL A 289 -7.91 7.88 4.00
N VAL A 290 -7.52 8.96 4.68
CA VAL A 290 -6.53 9.93 4.17
C VAL A 290 -5.17 9.25 3.92
N PHE A 291 -4.68 8.43 4.85
CA PHE A 291 -3.42 7.72 4.70
C PHE A 291 -3.44 6.68 3.59
N ILE A 292 -4.56 5.99 3.37
CA ILE A 292 -4.74 5.08 2.23
C ILE A 292 -4.54 5.85 0.92
N ILE A 293 -5.19 7.01 0.79
CA ILE A 293 -5.10 7.84 -0.41
C ILE A 293 -3.67 8.38 -0.60
N ALA A 294 -3.06 8.93 0.45
CA ALA A 294 -1.69 9.45 0.40
C ALA A 294 -0.66 8.37 0.04
N LYS A 295 -0.84 7.14 0.55
CA LYS A 295 0.03 5.98 0.26
C LYS A 295 -0.02 5.49 -1.18
N ILE A 296 -0.96 5.95 -2.01
CA ILE A 296 -0.93 5.74 -3.47
C ILE A 296 0.17 6.61 -4.12
N ILE A 297 0.49 7.76 -3.53
CA ILE A 297 1.47 8.73 -4.04
C ILE A 297 2.88 8.45 -3.49
N THR A 298 3.00 7.90 -2.28
CA THR A 298 4.31 7.65 -1.63
C THR A 298 5.35 6.90 -2.48
N PRO A 299 5.01 5.97 -3.39
CA PRO A 299 6.01 5.29 -4.21
C PRO A 299 6.71 6.24 -5.19
N ILE A 300 5.99 7.24 -5.70
CA ILE A 300 6.54 8.28 -6.58
C ILE A 300 7.45 9.22 -5.78
N VAL A 301 7.00 9.64 -4.58
CA VAL A 301 7.79 10.51 -3.69
C VAL A 301 9.08 9.80 -3.31
N ARG A 302 9.02 8.54 -2.87
CA ARG A 302 10.18 7.73 -2.47
C ARG A 302 11.18 7.48 -3.60
N LYS A 303 10.72 7.47 -4.86
CA LYS A 303 11.60 7.38 -6.03
C LYS A 303 12.45 8.64 -6.21
N ARG A 304 11.90 9.83 -5.90
CA ARG A 304 12.61 11.12 -5.99
C ARG A 304 13.38 11.47 -4.72
N ASN A 305 12.77 11.27 -3.56
CA ASN A 305 13.31 11.55 -2.24
C ASN A 305 13.56 10.23 -1.50
N GLN A 306 14.81 9.76 -1.51
CA GLN A 306 15.20 8.53 -0.83
C GLN A 306 15.13 8.61 0.71
N GLU A 307 15.11 9.83 1.26
CA GLU A 307 15.00 10.10 2.70
C GLU A 307 13.54 10.17 3.18
N PHE A 308 12.57 10.15 2.26
CA PHE A 308 11.15 10.20 2.60
C PHE A 308 10.76 9.07 3.55
N ILE A 309 10.09 9.44 4.64
CA ILE A 309 9.59 8.50 5.64
C ILE A 309 8.11 8.20 5.37
N ASP A 310 7.83 7.00 4.86
CA ASP A 310 6.47 6.47 4.73
C ASP A 310 6.10 5.78 6.05
N PHE A 311 5.53 6.54 6.99
CA PHE A 311 5.16 6.01 8.31
C PHE A 311 4.25 4.79 8.17
N ILE A 312 4.59 3.70 8.85
CA ILE A 312 3.69 2.56 9.03
C ILE A 312 2.59 3.00 9.99
N ILE A 313 1.34 2.93 9.53
CA ILE A 313 0.19 3.27 10.36
C ILE A 313 -0.18 2.03 11.17
N TRP A 314 -0.12 2.14 12.49
CA TRP A 314 -0.36 1.07 13.44
C TRP A 314 -1.69 1.29 14.15
N ASN A 315 -2.74 0.62 13.68
CA ASN A 315 -4.07 0.70 14.27
C ASN A 315 -4.22 -0.32 15.39
N ARG A 316 -4.22 0.17 16.63
CA ARG A 316 -4.42 -0.64 17.82
C ARG A 316 -5.87 -0.62 18.26
N GLY A 317 -6.44 -1.78 18.55
CA GLY A 317 -7.69 -1.90 19.32
C GLY A 317 -7.95 -3.32 19.84
N SER A 318 -8.90 -3.44 20.76
CA SER A 318 -9.35 -4.68 21.42
C SER A 318 -10.18 -5.62 20.54
N GLY A 319 -10.80 -5.12 19.47
CA GLY A 319 -11.73 -5.87 18.61
C GLY A 319 -13.11 -5.21 18.57
N SER A 320 -13.85 -5.41 17.47
CA SER A 320 -15.20 -4.87 17.25
C SER A 320 -15.34 -3.34 17.11
N GLU A 321 -14.23 -2.59 17.07
CA GLU A 321 -14.28 -1.12 16.89
C GLU A 321 -14.50 -0.66 15.45
N GLY A 322 -14.65 -1.59 14.51
CA GLY A 322 -14.90 -1.28 13.09
C GLY A 322 -13.64 -1.08 12.22
N LYS A 323 -12.43 -1.41 12.71
CA LYS A 323 -11.18 -1.34 11.92
C LYS A 323 -11.26 -2.18 10.63
N THR A 324 -11.62 -3.45 10.78
CA THR A 324 -11.80 -4.40 9.68
C THR A 324 -12.91 -3.95 8.74
N THR A 325 -14.01 -3.42 9.28
CA THR A 325 -15.11 -2.86 8.47
C THR A 325 -14.62 -1.68 7.64
N LEU A 326 -13.86 -0.75 8.21
CA LEU A 326 -13.29 0.38 7.49
C LEU A 326 -12.42 -0.09 6.31
N PHE A 327 -11.51 -1.05 6.52
CA PHE A 327 -10.62 -1.50 5.45
C PHE A 327 -11.33 -2.34 4.38
N ASN A 328 -12.23 -3.25 4.79
CA ASN A 328 -12.91 -4.14 3.85
C ASN A 328 -14.07 -3.46 3.11
N GLU A 329 -14.83 -2.58 3.77
CA GLU A 329 -15.99 -1.94 3.14
C GLU A 329 -15.63 -0.59 2.50
N VAL A 330 -14.80 0.23 3.14
CA VAL A 330 -14.42 1.55 2.60
C VAL A 330 -13.12 1.46 1.81
N GLY A 331 -12.05 0.93 2.42
CA GLY A 331 -10.71 0.87 1.84
C GLY A 331 -10.67 0.12 0.51
N LYS A 332 -11.25 -1.09 0.44
CA LYS A 332 -11.29 -1.87 -0.81
C LYS A 332 -12.08 -1.19 -1.91
N ARG A 333 -13.22 -0.55 -1.60
CA ARG A 333 -14.02 0.19 -2.60
C ARG A 333 -13.25 1.40 -3.13
N LEU A 334 -12.63 2.17 -2.23
CA LEU A 334 -11.79 3.32 -2.57
C LEU A 334 -10.63 2.96 -3.51
N LEU A 335 -10.06 1.76 -3.32
CA LEU A 335 -8.93 1.22 -4.07
C LEU A 335 -9.33 0.33 -5.25
N GLY A 336 -10.64 0.14 -5.51
CA GLY A 336 -11.10 -0.64 -6.66
C GLY A 336 -10.95 -2.15 -6.58
N VAL A 337 -10.77 -2.70 -5.38
CA VAL A 337 -10.46 -4.11 -5.13
C VAL A 337 -11.51 -4.81 -4.26
N TYR A 338 -12.75 -4.29 -4.27
CA TYR A 338 -13.84 -4.82 -3.45
C TYR A 338 -14.35 -6.18 -3.94
N GLU A 339 -14.64 -6.30 -5.24
CA GLU A 339 -15.15 -7.54 -5.84
C GLU A 339 -14.03 -8.57 -6.10
N LEU A 340 -12.85 -8.08 -6.50
CA LEU A 340 -11.68 -8.90 -6.80
C LEU A 340 -10.42 -8.11 -6.44
N ASP A 341 -9.53 -8.72 -5.65
CA ASP A 341 -8.24 -8.13 -5.26
C ASP A 341 -7.05 -8.92 -5.83
N PRO A 342 -6.76 -8.79 -7.15
CA PRO A 342 -5.62 -9.44 -7.77
C PRO A 342 -4.29 -8.77 -7.36
N TYR A 343 -4.36 -7.62 -6.67
CA TYR A 343 -3.23 -6.83 -6.22
C TYR A 343 -2.86 -7.08 -4.76
N LEU A 344 -3.62 -7.93 -4.06
CA LEU A 344 -3.40 -8.27 -2.65
C LEU A 344 -3.18 -7.01 -1.79
N VAL A 345 -4.09 -6.04 -1.93
CA VAL A 345 -4.10 -4.76 -1.23
C VAL A 345 -4.52 -4.93 0.22
N VAL A 346 -5.49 -5.82 0.49
CA VAL A 346 -5.95 -6.09 1.85
C VAL A 346 -5.76 -7.56 2.17
N ILE A 347 -4.94 -7.84 3.17
CA ILE A 347 -4.70 -9.19 3.68
C ILE A 347 -5.43 -9.35 5.00
N SER A 348 -6.57 -10.06 4.99
CA SER A 348 -7.41 -10.32 6.17
C SER A 348 -6.94 -11.54 7.00
N GLY A 349 -5.68 -11.95 6.87
CA GLY A 349 -5.13 -13.12 7.57
C GLY A 349 -3.70 -12.88 8.05
N SER A 350 -3.24 -13.69 8.99
CA SER A 350 -1.90 -13.54 9.59
C SER A 350 -0.79 -13.66 8.55
N VAL A 351 0.02 -12.62 8.39
CA VAL A 351 1.30 -12.70 7.68
C VAL A 351 2.33 -13.18 8.70
N ASN A 352 2.97 -14.32 8.42
CA ASN A 352 3.73 -15.03 9.46
C ASN A 352 5.24 -15.08 9.19
N THR A 353 5.68 -14.77 7.97
CA THR A 353 7.08 -14.93 7.56
C THR A 353 7.61 -13.71 6.82
N GLN A 354 8.89 -13.41 7.02
CA GLN A 354 9.56 -12.32 6.29
C GLN A 354 9.52 -12.51 4.77
N PRO A 355 9.73 -13.72 4.18
CA PRO A 355 9.61 -13.92 2.74
C PRO A 355 8.21 -13.58 2.20
N GLN A 356 7.15 -13.94 2.93
CA GLN A 356 5.78 -13.60 2.55
C GLN A 356 5.55 -12.09 2.55
N LEU A 357 5.97 -11.38 3.61
CA LEU A 357 5.84 -9.93 3.65
C LEU A 357 6.70 -9.26 2.55
N ARG A 358 7.91 -9.78 2.30
CA ARG A 358 8.79 -9.30 1.23
C ARG A 358 8.11 -9.38 -0.14
N GLU A 359 7.46 -10.49 -0.43
CA GLU A 359 6.73 -10.70 -1.68
C GLU A 359 5.57 -9.70 -1.80
N LEU A 360 4.75 -9.57 -0.76
CA LEU A 360 3.60 -8.66 -0.74
C LEU A 360 3.99 -7.19 -0.93
N VAL A 361 5.13 -6.79 -0.35
CA VAL A 361 5.63 -5.41 -0.38
C VAL A 361 6.31 -5.08 -1.72
N ASN A 362 6.86 -6.07 -2.41
CA ASN A 362 7.43 -5.92 -3.75
C ASN A 362 6.39 -6.04 -4.89
N LEU A 363 5.18 -6.52 -4.60
CA LEU A 363 4.22 -6.96 -5.61
C LEU A 363 3.75 -5.83 -6.54
N ASN A 364 3.42 -4.66 -5.98
CA ASN A 364 2.93 -3.51 -6.72
C ASN A 364 3.16 -2.21 -5.95
N ARG A 365 2.58 -1.09 -6.42
CA ARG A 365 2.76 0.25 -5.86
C ARG A 365 1.48 0.80 -5.22
N LEU A 366 0.51 -0.06 -4.94
CA LEU A 366 -0.69 0.29 -4.17
C LEU A 366 -0.42 0.11 -2.67
N PRO A 367 -1.20 0.72 -1.76
CA PRO A 367 -1.05 0.47 -0.34
C PRO A 367 -1.19 -1.02 0.01
N LEU A 368 -0.55 -1.44 1.10
CA LEU A 368 -0.71 -2.78 1.69
C LEU A 368 -1.34 -2.63 3.08
N ILE A 369 -2.55 -3.14 3.23
CA ILE A 369 -3.29 -3.20 4.49
C ILE A 369 -3.20 -4.62 5.00
N ILE A 370 -2.58 -4.79 6.16
CA ILE A 370 -2.46 -6.07 6.83
C ILE A 370 -3.41 -6.04 8.03
N ASP A 371 -4.53 -6.74 7.89
CA ASP A 371 -5.57 -6.80 8.92
C ASP A 371 -5.40 -8.01 9.84
N GLU A 372 -5.95 -7.92 11.05
CA GLU A 372 -5.96 -8.99 12.05
C GLU A 372 -4.59 -9.59 12.40
N GLN A 373 -3.58 -8.75 12.58
CA GLN A 373 -2.25 -9.23 12.96
C GLN A 373 -2.10 -9.37 14.49
N HIS A 374 -1.37 -10.41 14.90
CA HIS A 374 -1.09 -10.72 16.32
C HIS A 374 0.42 -10.84 16.57
N LEU A 375 0.83 -11.82 17.38
CA LEU A 375 2.21 -12.06 17.85
C LEU A 375 3.25 -12.30 16.73
N SER A 376 2.84 -12.45 15.47
CA SER A 376 3.74 -12.62 14.33
C SER A 376 4.48 -11.34 13.94
N LEU A 377 3.99 -10.16 14.35
CA LEU A 377 4.54 -8.86 13.93
C LEU A 377 6.01 -8.67 14.31
N THR A 378 6.45 -9.20 15.45
CA THR A 378 7.85 -9.09 15.88
C THR A 378 8.81 -9.92 15.03
N ARG A 379 8.33 -11.03 14.44
CA ARG A 379 9.10 -11.80 13.45
C ARG A 379 9.26 -11.05 12.13
N LEU A 380 8.34 -10.13 11.84
CA LEU A 380 8.34 -9.31 10.62
C LEU A 380 9.11 -8.00 10.78
N ALA A 381 9.67 -7.74 11.96
CA ALA A 381 10.19 -6.44 12.32
C ALA A 381 11.22 -5.91 11.30
N GLU A 382 12.22 -6.69 10.90
CA GLU A 382 13.23 -6.25 9.93
C GLU A 382 12.60 -5.75 8.63
N MET A 383 11.58 -6.47 8.13
CA MET A 383 10.89 -6.13 6.90
C MET A 383 9.95 -4.93 7.06
N LEU A 384 9.23 -4.83 8.18
CA LEU A 384 8.42 -3.64 8.50
C LEU A 384 9.31 -2.40 8.59
N HIS A 385 10.41 -2.47 9.33
CA HIS A 385 11.38 -1.40 9.45
C HIS A 385 12.03 -1.02 8.11
N ALA A 386 12.35 -2.00 7.27
CA ALA A 386 12.89 -1.78 5.93
C ALA A 386 11.86 -1.13 5.01
N SER A 387 10.57 -1.43 5.18
CA SER A 387 9.49 -0.90 4.35
C SER A 387 9.23 0.61 4.58
N ALA A 388 9.45 1.14 5.77
CA ALA A 388 9.17 2.56 6.03
C ALA A 388 10.07 3.55 5.25
N VAL A 389 11.10 3.06 4.55
CA VAL A 389 12.05 3.87 3.76
C VAL A 389 12.07 3.39 2.31
N GLY A 390 12.26 4.31 1.35
CA GLY A 390 12.08 4.07 -0.09
C GLY A 390 12.98 3.02 -0.73
N GLN A 391 14.22 2.85 -0.25
CA GLN A 391 15.12 1.80 -0.71
C GLN A 391 15.95 1.29 0.46
N ASN A 392 15.90 -0.02 0.73
CA ASN A 392 16.77 -0.66 1.70
C ASN A 392 17.41 -1.91 1.09
N TRP A 393 18.74 -1.98 1.17
CA TRP A 393 19.47 -3.18 0.86
C TRP A 393 19.38 -4.12 2.07
N VAL A 394 18.44 -5.08 2.05
CA VAL A 394 18.42 -6.15 3.05
C VAL A 394 19.36 -7.26 2.57
N GLY A 395 20.41 -7.52 3.34
CA GLY A 395 21.46 -8.49 3.01
C GLY A 395 21.02 -9.96 3.05
N ILE A 396 21.70 -10.74 2.19
CA ILE A 396 21.92 -12.21 2.14
C ILE A 396 20.78 -13.14 2.59
N HIS A 397 20.08 -13.74 1.62
CA HIS A 397 19.63 -15.13 1.78
C HIS A 397 20.64 -16.06 1.11
N ALA A 398 21.37 -16.79 1.94
CA ALA A 398 22.05 -18.01 1.55
C ALA A 398 21.01 -19.07 1.14
N SER A 399 21.36 -19.85 0.11
CA SER A 399 20.91 -21.21 -0.24
C SER A 399 19.89 -21.47 -1.37
N ARG A 400 18.92 -20.60 -1.72
CA ARG A 400 17.98 -20.94 -2.83
C ARG A 400 18.35 -20.48 -4.23
N TYR A 401 19.31 -19.56 -4.37
CA TYR A 401 19.68 -18.98 -5.68
C TYR A 401 21.17 -19.08 -6.04
N GLY A 402 21.96 -19.97 -5.42
CA GLY A 402 23.29 -20.40 -5.91
C GLY A 402 24.39 -19.36 -6.13
N SER A 403 24.09 -18.06 -6.05
CA SER A 403 24.99 -16.94 -6.28
C SER A 403 24.89 -16.06 -5.06
N GLY A 404 25.99 -15.90 -4.31
CA GLY A 404 26.11 -15.02 -3.15
C GLY A 404 25.98 -13.53 -3.50
N SER A 405 24.95 -13.18 -4.27
CA SER A 405 24.67 -11.87 -4.81
C SER A 405 23.64 -11.15 -3.94
N TRP A 406 23.88 -9.86 -3.72
CA TRP A 406 22.96 -8.95 -3.05
C TRP A 406 21.63 -8.90 -3.81
N VAL A 407 20.52 -9.25 -3.14
CA VAL A 407 19.18 -9.07 -3.71
C VAL A 407 18.56 -7.85 -3.06
N GLY A 408 18.64 -6.71 -3.74
CA GLY A 408 18.00 -5.47 -3.32
C GLY A 408 16.50 -5.68 -3.07
N PHE A 409 15.98 -5.01 -2.04
CA PHE A 409 14.57 -4.97 -1.72
C PHE A 409 14.08 -3.54 -1.97
N ARG A 410 13.17 -3.35 -2.92
CA ARG A 410 12.59 -2.04 -3.19
C ARG A 410 11.16 -2.06 -2.68
N ASN A 411 10.90 -1.31 -1.61
CA ASN A 411 9.54 -1.18 -1.14
C ASN A 411 8.79 -0.16 -2.00
N PHE A 412 7.72 -0.63 -2.65
CA PHE A 412 6.81 0.26 -3.36
C PHE A 412 5.42 0.42 -2.73
N ARG A 413 5.13 -0.19 -1.57
CA ARG A 413 3.83 -0.10 -0.88
C ARG A 413 3.95 0.63 0.45
N GLY A 414 3.03 1.54 0.71
CA GLY A 414 2.84 2.07 2.06
C GLY A 414 2.08 1.04 2.90
N ILE A 415 2.55 0.77 4.13
CA ILE A 415 1.94 -0.25 4.99
C ILE A 415 0.98 0.39 6.01
N ILE A 416 -0.17 -0.25 6.19
CA ILE A 416 -1.13 -0.02 7.28
C ILE A 416 -1.35 -1.35 7.98
N VAL A 417 -1.24 -1.37 9.30
CA VAL A 417 -1.42 -2.56 10.14
C VAL A 417 -2.63 -2.36 11.04
N SER A 418 -3.49 -3.37 11.13
CA SER A 418 -4.54 -3.49 12.14
C SER A 418 -4.19 -4.62 13.09
N THR A 419 -4.14 -4.33 14.39
CA THR A 419 -3.70 -5.29 15.40
C THR A 419 -4.29 -5.00 16.78
N ASN A 420 -4.24 -6.02 17.63
CA ASN A 420 -4.49 -5.89 19.07
C ASN A 420 -3.19 -5.69 19.88
N MET A 421 -2.03 -5.76 19.25
CA MET A 421 -0.74 -5.57 19.91
C MET A 421 -0.44 -4.08 20.11
N PRO A 422 -0.18 -3.63 21.35
CA PRO A 422 0.29 -2.26 21.58
C PRO A 422 1.64 -2.00 20.93
N PHE A 423 1.84 -0.82 20.33
CA PHE A 423 3.10 -0.51 19.67
C PHE A 423 4.28 -0.58 20.66
N LYS A 424 4.09 -0.15 21.90
CA LYS A 424 5.10 -0.28 22.97
C LYS A 424 5.55 -1.73 23.18
N ARG A 425 4.62 -2.69 23.19
CA ARG A 425 4.98 -4.10 23.34
C ARG A 425 5.82 -4.57 22.15
N TYR A 426 5.43 -4.17 20.93
CA TYR A 426 6.21 -4.47 19.73
C TYR A 426 7.61 -3.85 19.83
N PHE A 427 7.68 -2.59 20.27
CA PHE A 427 8.93 -1.87 20.49
C PHE A 427 9.84 -2.62 21.46
N ASP A 428 9.35 -3.00 22.64
CA ASP A 428 10.14 -3.66 23.68
C ASP A 428 10.71 -5.01 23.19
N GLU A 429 9.91 -5.77 22.43
CA GLU A 429 10.32 -7.06 21.86
C GLU A 429 11.36 -6.89 20.74
N VAL A 430 11.37 -5.76 20.02
CA VAL A 430 12.21 -5.53 18.83
C VAL A 430 13.45 -4.68 19.14
N TYR A 431 13.45 -3.90 20.22
CA TYR A 431 14.52 -2.97 20.60
C TYR A 431 15.90 -3.65 20.70
N GLY A 432 15.96 -4.91 21.13
CA GLY A 432 17.21 -5.70 21.17
C GLY A 432 17.69 -6.22 19.82
N THR A 433 16.85 -6.17 18.78
CA THR A 433 17.11 -6.79 17.46
C THR A 433 17.36 -5.74 16.37
N ILE A 434 16.69 -4.58 16.43
CA ILE A 434 16.70 -3.57 15.35
C ILE A 434 17.19 -2.22 15.86
N GLY A 435 18.51 -2.05 15.94
CA GLY A 435 19.18 -0.76 16.14
C GLY A 435 18.68 0.07 17.35
N GLY A 436 18.92 1.38 17.32
CA GLY A 436 18.60 2.28 18.43
C GLY A 436 17.14 2.76 18.48
N TRP A 437 16.70 3.21 19.66
CA TRP A 437 15.33 3.69 19.99
C TRP A 437 14.69 4.57 18.90
N LYS A 438 15.41 5.63 18.49
CA LYS A 438 14.93 6.59 17.49
C LYS A 438 14.73 5.96 16.10
N ALA A 439 15.47 4.90 15.77
CA ALA A 439 15.37 4.25 14.46
C ALA A 439 14.06 3.46 14.32
N ILE A 440 13.52 2.94 15.43
CA ILE A 440 12.27 2.20 15.47
C ILE A 440 11.10 3.20 15.45
N ILE A 441 11.07 4.13 16.40
CA ILE A 441 9.92 5.04 16.57
C ILE A 441 9.68 5.96 15.40
N ARG A 442 10.73 6.48 14.75
CA ARG A 442 10.58 7.41 13.62
C ARG A 442 9.87 6.82 12.39
N ARG A 443 9.51 5.53 12.40
CA ARG A 443 8.92 4.81 11.26
C ARG A 443 7.44 4.45 11.45
N PHE A 444 6.86 4.69 12.62
CA PHE A 444 5.50 4.26 12.96
C PHE A 444 4.66 5.42 13.48
N ILE A 445 3.35 5.36 13.22
CA ILE A 445 2.35 6.20 13.89
C ILE A 445 1.33 5.24 14.50
N GLU A 446 1.18 5.26 15.82
CA GLU A 446 0.15 4.50 16.51
C GLU A 446 -1.16 5.29 16.54
N LEU A 447 -2.23 4.70 16.01
CA LEU A 447 -3.59 5.17 16.18
C LEU A 447 -4.27 4.25 17.19
N ALA A 448 -4.50 4.76 18.40
CA ALA A 448 -5.07 4.02 19.51
C ALA A 448 -6.60 4.16 19.52
N TRP A 449 -7.30 3.19 18.96
CA TRP A 449 -8.76 3.21 18.90
C TRP A 449 -9.36 3.02 20.30
N ALA A 450 -10.37 3.83 20.63
CA ALA A 450 -11.19 3.69 21.81
C ALA A 450 -12.02 2.40 21.74
N ASN A 451 -12.26 1.78 22.90
CA ASN A 451 -13.07 0.57 23.01
C ASN A 451 -14.57 0.90 22.88
N GLU A 452 -14.98 1.27 21.67
CA GLU A 452 -16.36 1.52 21.28
C GLU A 452 -16.73 0.55 20.16
N THR A 453 -17.85 -0.17 20.32
CA THR A 453 -18.32 -1.12 19.31
C THR A 453 -19.00 -0.36 18.17
N LEU A 454 -18.66 -0.70 16.92
CA LEU A 454 -19.33 -0.14 15.75
C LEU A 454 -20.80 -0.62 15.74
N PRO A 455 -21.80 0.27 15.65
CA PRO A 455 -23.21 -0.13 15.68
C PRO A 455 -23.61 -0.92 14.43
N GLU A 456 -24.55 -1.86 14.58
CA GLU A 456 -25.07 -2.68 13.46
C GLU A 456 -25.65 -1.82 12.32
N GLU A 457 -26.27 -0.69 12.66
CA GLU A 457 -26.82 0.27 11.69
C GLU A 457 -25.76 0.79 10.68
N ALA A 458 -24.48 0.79 11.05
CA ALA A 458 -23.40 1.20 10.16
C ALA A 458 -23.24 0.24 8.97
N PHE A 459 -23.54 -1.05 9.17
CA PHE A 459 -23.47 -2.09 8.14
C PHE A 459 -24.67 -2.02 7.20
N ASP A 460 -25.85 -1.68 7.72
CA ASP A 460 -27.05 -1.49 6.89
C ASP A 460 -26.97 -0.23 6.03
N ASN A 461 -26.15 0.75 6.44
CA ASN A 461 -26.05 2.07 5.83
C ASN A 461 -24.63 2.38 5.37
N LEU A 462 -23.96 1.45 4.68
CA LEU A 462 -22.62 1.67 4.13
C LEU A 462 -22.58 2.91 3.21
N PRO A 463 -21.47 3.66 3.18
CA PRO A 463 -21.36 4.83 2.34
C PRO A 463 -21.36 4.41 0.87
N TYR A 464 -22.14 5.11 0.05
CA TYR A 464 -22.12 4.91 -1.39
C TYR A 464 -20.87 5.54 -1.99
N ILE A 465 -20.02 4.71 -2.58
CA ILE A 465 -18.76 5.09 -3.22
C ILE A 465 -18.93 4.77 -4.71
N ARG A 466 -19.09 5.83 -5.53
CA ARG A 466 -19.31 5.70 -6.98
C ARG A 466 -18.05 5.25 -7.72
N GLY A 467 -16.90 5.73 -7.28
CA GLY A 467 -15.65 5.60 -8.00
C GLY A 467 -14.45 5.33 -7.13
N GLN A 468 -13.40 4.87 -7.78
CA GLN A 468 -12.10 4.69 -7.15
C GLN A 468 -11.37 6.05 -7.06
N VAL A 469 -10.47 6.19 -6.10
CA VAL A 469 -9.79 7.48 -5.88
C VAL A 469 -8.77 7.85 -6.96
N TYR A 470 -8.42 6.92 -7.86
CA TYR A 470 -7.34 7.14 -8.82
C TYR A 470 -7.62 8.27 -9.81
N GLY A 471 -8.83 8.39 -10.35
CA GLY A 471 -9.16 9.49 -11.28
C GLY A 471 -8.99 10.88 -10.64
N LEU A 472 -9.36 11.01 -9.36
CA LEU A 472 -9.14 12.23 -8.57
C LEU A 472 -7.65 12.54 -8.41
N LEU A 473 -6.84 11.53 -8.08
CA LEU A 473 -5.39 11.67 -7.90
C LEU A 473 -4.66 11.95 -9.22
N MET A 474 -5.06 11.30 -10.32
CA MET A 474 -4.52 11.55 -11.65
C MET A 474 -4.72 13.02 -12.04
N ASP A 475 -5.91 13.56 -11.81
CA ASP A 475 -6.21 14.96 -12.11
C ASP A 475 -5.48 15.96 -11.19
N LEU A 476 -5.08 15.57 -9.99
CA LEU A 476 -4.19 16.38 -9.14
C LEU A 476 -2.74 16.30 -9.64
N MET A 477 -2.26 15.10 -9.97
CA MET A 477 -0.88 14.88 -10.43
C MET A 477 -0.60 15.44 -11.83
N ARG A 478 -1.63 15.67 -12.65
CA ARG A 478 -1.50 16.36 -13.93
C ARG A 478 -1.29 17.87 -13.80
N ASP A 479 -1.66 18.46 -12.67
CA ASP A 479 -1.37 19.86 -12.37
C ASP A 479 0.08 19.97 -11.88
N GLU A 480 0.92 20.66 -12.64
CA GLU A 480 2.37 20.76 -12.37
C GLU A 480 2.70 21.39 -11.01
N ASN A 481 1.90 22.37 -10.59
CA ASN A 481 2.14 23.08 -9.32
C ASN A 481 1.82 22.17 -8.14
N VAL A 482 0.64 21.52 -8.20
CA VAL A 482 0.20 20.57 -7.16
C VAL A 482 1.15 19.36 -7.12
N ARG A 483 1.50 18.81 -8.28
CA ARG A 483 2.46 17.70 -8.39
C ARG A 483 3.79 18.04 -7.74
N SER A 484 4.36 19.21 -8.06
CA SER A 484 5.67 19.61 -7.54
C SER A 484 5.66 19.74 -6.02
N GLN A 485 4.58 20.29 -5.44
CA GLN A 485 4.40 20.40 -3.99
C GLN A 485 4.28 19.02 -3.32
N LEU A 486 3.42 18.14 -3.84
CA LEU A 486 3.25 16.79 -3.29
C LEU A 486 4.57 16.01 -3.30
N LEU A 487 5.33 16.12 -4.39
CA LEU A 487 6.59 15.40 -4.57
C LEU A 487 7.76 15.97 -3.76
N SER A 488 7.66 17.19 -3.20
CA SER A 488 8.67 17.76 -2.32
C SER A 488 8.53 17.37 -0.84
N SER A 489 7.48 16.63 -0.48
CA SER A 489 7.23 16.21 0.91
C SER A 489 8.38 15.38 1.49
N GLY A 490 8.66 15.57 2.79
CA GLY A 490 9.68 14.84 3.54
C GLY A 490 9.16 13.60 4.27
N ASN A 491 7.85 13.52 4.55
CA ASN A 491 7.23 12.36 5.20
C ASN A 491 5.73 12.24 4.87
N LEU A 492 5.12 11.12 5.27
CA LEU A 492 3.70 10.84 5.00
C LEU A 492 2.72 11.87 5.60
N LEU A 493 3.01 12.46 6.77
CA LEU A 493 2.11 13.45 7.37
C LEU A 493 2.09 14.74 6.54
N GLU A 494 3.26 15.23 6.14
CA GLU A 494 3.39 16.40 5.26
C GLU A 494 2.75 16.15 3.88
N LEU A 495 2.97 14.97 3.30
CA LEU A 495 2.30 14.57 2.05
C LEU A 495 0.77 14.57 2.20
N SER A 496 0.26 14.08 3.33
CA SER A 496 -1.18 14.03 3.61
C SER A 496 -1.76 15.43 3.79
N GLU A 497 -1.02 16.34 4.42
CA GLU A 497 -1.41 17.75 4.59
C GLU A 497 -1.52 18.44 3.23
N LEU A 498 -0.46 18.38 2.41
CA LEU A 498 -0.43 18.97 1.07
C LEU A 498 -1.52 18.38 0.15
N LEU A 499 -1.80 17.08 0.28
CA LEU A 499 -2.89 16.44 -0.43
C LEU A 499 -4.26 17.01 -0.02
N MET A 500 -4.50 17.21 1.27
CA MET A 500 -5.75 17.82 1.75
C MET A 500 -5.85 19.28 1.31
N GLU A 501 -4.76 20.05 1.34
CA GLU A 501 -4.73 21.43 0.84
C GLU A 501 -5.10 21.49 -0.65
N ALA A 502 -4.49 20.62 -1.47
CA ALA A 502 -4.78 20.54 -2.90
C ALA A 502 -6.25 20.17 -3.17
N LEU A 503 -6.79 19.19 -2.44
CA LEU A 503 -8.20 18.81 -2.57
C LEU A 503 -9.15 19.91 -2.10
N GLY A 504 -8.87 20.56 -0.97
CA GLY A 504 -9.67 21.66 -0.45
C GLY A 504 -9.66 22.90 -1.34
N SER A 505 -8.52 23.19 -1.98
CA SER A 505 -8.39 24.28 -2.95
C SER A 505 -9.14 23.98 -4.25
N LYS A 506 -9.05 22.74 -4.75
CA LYS A 506 -9.70 22.34 -6.01
C LYS A 506 -11.21 22.14 -5.86
N TYR A 507 -11.67 21.72 -4.67
CA TYR A 507 -13.06 21.41 -4.39
C TYR A 507 -13.58 22.21 -3.18
N PRO A 508 -14.16 23.41 -3.40
CA PRO A 508 -14.59 24.29 -2.30
C PRO A 508 -15.56 23.66 -1.30
N LYS A 509 -16.45 22.75 -1.74
CA LYS A 509 -17.37 22.02 -0.87
C LYS A 509 -16.68 21.05 0.11
N PHE A 510 -15.46 20.61 -0.22
CA PHE A 510 -14.65 19.74 0.63
C PHE A 510 -13.70 20.52 1.54
N LYS A 511 -13.50 21.83 1.27
CA LYS A 511 -12.59 22.68 2.03
C LYS A 511 -12.78 22.62 3.55
N PRO A 512 -14.00 22.63 4.13
CA PRO A 512 -14.16 22.53 5.58
C PRO A 512 -13.61 21.21 6.16
N ILE A 513 -13.83 20.11 5.44
CA ILE A 513 -13.33 18.78 5.82
C ILE A 513 -11.80 18.74 5.68
N ALA A 514 -11.27 19.30 4.60
CA ALA A 514 -9.83 19.40 4.37
C ALA A 514 -9.14 20.23 5.47
N ASP A 515 -9.63 21.43 5.77
CA ASP A 515 -9.07 22.33 6.78
C ASP A 515 -9.09 21.68 8.19
N GLN A 516 -10.17 20.97 8.54
CA GLN A 516 -10.25 20.19 9.77
C GLN A 516 -9.25 19.02 9.79
N THR A 517 -9.11 18.31 8.68
CA THR A 517 -8.17 17.19 8.54
C THR A 517 -6.72 17.66 8.67
N ILE A 518 -6.38 18.81 8.08
CA ILE A 518 -5.06 19.44 8.20
C ILE A 518 -4.75 19.76 9.66
N ALA A 519 -5.72 20.27 10.43
CA ALA A 519 -5.53 20.51 11.85
C ALA A 519 -5.20 19.21 12.62
N TRP A 520 -5.92 18.11 12.34
CA TRP A 520 -5.65 16.80 12.94
C TRP A 520 -4.28 16.22 12.56
N LEU A 521 -3.84 16.43 11.31
CA LEU A 521 -2.52 15.99 10.84
C LEU A 521 -1.39 16.78 11.49
N ARG A 522 -1.56 18.10 11.67
CA ARG A 522 -0.60 18.95 12.39
C ARG A 522 -0.49 18.59 13.87
N GLU A 523 -1.62 18.25 14.50
CA GLU A 523 -1.64 17.73 15.87
C GLU A 523 -0.83 16.42 15.97
N LEU A 524 -1.08 15.46 15.08
CA LEU A 524 -0.30 14.22 15.00
C LEU A 524 1.18 14.46 14.72
N ALA A 525 1.52 15.42 13.87
CA ALA A 525 2.91 15.79 13.59
C ALA A 525 3.60 16.36 14.84
N SER A 526 2.88 17.18 15.61
CA SER A 526 3.35 17.72 16.89
C SER A 526 3.57 16.61 17.93
N GLU A 527 2.58 15.72 18.11
CA GLU A 527 2.70 14.53 18.97
C GLU A 527 3.92 13.70 18.57
N LYS A 528 4.10 13.47 17.27
CA LYS A 528 5.22 12.69 16.75
C LYS A 528 6.57 13.38 16.99
N ALA A 529 6.64 14.69 16.83
CA ALA A 529 7.83 15.46 17.11
C ALA A 529 8.20 15.40 18.61
N SER A 530 7.21 15.49 19.51
CA SER A 530 7.40 15.33 20.96
C SER A 530 7.86 13.93 21.34
N GLU A 531 7.31 12.88 20.70
CA GLU A 531 7.77 11.50 20.87
C GLU A 531 9.25 11.34 20.48
N LEU A 532 9.66 11.94 19.35
CA LEU A 532 11.04 11.89 18.85
C LEU A 532 12.04 12.73 19.66
N LYS A 533 11.58 13.82 20.26
CA LYS A 533 12.36 14.65 21.20
C LYS A 533 12.53 13.98 22.57
N GLY A 534 11.77 12.91 22.86
CA GLY A 534 11.78 12.26 24.16
C GLY A 534 10.89 12.96 25.20
N GLU A 535 10.11 13.97 24.78
CA GLU A 535 9.17 14.72 25.64
C GLU A 535 7.84 13.97 25.81
N GLY A 536 7.52 13.07 24.87
CA GLY A 536 6.30 12.24 24.86
C GLY A 536 6.53 10.75 25.06
N VAL A 537 7.77 10.32 25.32
CA VAL A 537 8.01 8.96 25.80
C VAL A 537 7.57 8.93 27.24
N ILE A 538 6.31 8.60 27.45
CA ILE A 538 5.81 8.19 28.74
C ILE A 538 6.59 6.93 29.12
N ARG A 539 7.63 7.21 29.91
CA ARG A 539 8.53 6.38 30.69
C ARG A 539 7.77 5.46 31.64
N GLU A 540 6.83 4.65 31.16
CA GLU A 540 6.02 3.81 32.05
C GLU A 540 6.56 2.38 32.10
N GLU A 541 7.68 2.20 32.79
CA GLU A 541 7.87 0.92 33.50
C GLU A 541 6.82 0.78 34.62
N LEU A 542 6.30 1.90 35.13
CA LEU A 542 5.22 2.00 36.10
C LEU A 542 4.00 2.68 35.48
N ARG A 543 2.79 2.14 35.55
CA ARG A 543 1.53 2.79 35.09
C ARG A 543 1.01 3.84 36.09
N LEU A 544 1.87 4.79 36.44
CA LEU A 544 1.54 5.84 37.40
C LEU A 544 0.43 6.76 36.91
N ALA A 545 0.38 7.05 35.61
CA ALA A 545 -0.67 7.91 35.05
C ALA A 545 -2.04 7.24 35.15
N ASP A 546 -2.14 5.96 34.77
CA ASP A 546 -3.38 5.19 34.84
C ASP A 546 -3.88 5.07 36.28
N TYR A 547 -2.99 4.80 37.24
CA TYR A 547 -3.32 4.75 38.66
C TYR A 547 -3.80 6.12 39.19
N ALA A 548 -3.08 7.19 38.87
CA ALA A 548 -3.41 8.53 39.35
C ALA A 548 -4.71 9.10 38.79
N ARG A 549 -5.18 8.65 37.60
CA ARG A 549 -6.48 9.07 37.03
C ARG A 549 -7.66 8.77 37.96
N GLN A 550 -7.56 7.76 38.82
CA GLN A 550 -8.61 7.43 39.77
C GLN A 550 -8.81 8.51 40.84
N TYR A 551 -7.77 9.31 41.12
CA TYR A 551 -7.76 10.30 42.20
C TYR A 551 -7.71 11.74 41.69
N CYS A 552 -7.05 11.98 40.57
CA CYS A 552 -6.89 13.33 40.00
C CYS A 552 -7.78 13.61 38.78
N GLY A 553 -8.57 12.63 38.32
CA GLY A 553 -9.39 12.77 37.11
C GLY A 553 -8.58 12.82 35.81
N SER A 554 -9.04 13.57 34.81
CA SER A 554 -8.48 13.56 33.45
C SER A 554 -7.18 14.36 33.29
N ARG A 555 -6.86 15.27 34.21
CA ARG A 555 -5.63 16.10 34.16
C ARG A 555 -4.56 15.54 35.10
N VAL A 556 -3.83 14.53 34.64
CA VAL A 556 -2.74 13.91 35.41
C VAL A 556 -1.39 14.53 35.04
N ASN A 557 -0.64 14.98 36.05
CA ASN A 557 0.75 15.45 35.92
C ASN A 557 1.65 14.73 36.93
N GLY A 558 2.98 14.88 36.82
CA GLY A 558 3.93 14.18 37.69
C GLY A 558 3.73 14.42 39.20
N TYR A 559 3.25 15.61 39.59
CA TYR A 559 2.98 15.94 41.00
C TYR A 559 1.74 15.23 41.53
N CYS A 560 0.67 15.19 40.73
CA CYS A 560 -0.52 14.39 41.04
C CYS A 560 -0.19 12.89 41.08
N MET A 561 0.64 12.39 40.16
CA MET A 561 1.10 10.98 40.17
C MET A 561 1.83 10.65 41.48
N LEU A 562 2.77 11.51 41.87
CA LEU A 562 3.52 11.36 43.12
C LEU A 562 2.60 11.40 44.35
N ARG A 563 1.69 12.37 44.38
CA ARG A 563 0.69 12.52 45.46
C ARG A 563 -0.18 11.27 45.60
N ALA A 564 -0.73 10.76 44.49
CA ALA A 564 -1.57 9.56 44.49
C ALA A 564 -0.82 8.35 45.07
N VAL A 565 0.46 8.14 44.68
CA VAL A 565 1.30 7.07 45.23
C VAL A 565 1.52 7.23 46.73
N LEU A 566 1.79 8.46 47.19
CA LEU A 566 2.10 8.74 48.60
C LEU A 566 0.88 8.66 49.52
N GLU A 567 -0.29 9.13 49.05
CA GLU A 567 -1.54 9.17 49.82
C GLU A 567 -2.30 7.85 49.80
N HIS A 568 -2.32 7.15 48.67
CA HIS A 568 -3.23 6.02 48.44
C HIS A 568 -2.50 4.70 48.18
N GLY A 569 -1.25 4.75 47.73
CA GLY A 569 -0.55 3.55 47.26
C GLY A 569 -0.40 2.42 48.30
N GLU A 570 -0.21 2.74 49.60
CA GLU A 570 -0.21 1.70 50.65
C GLU A 570 -1.60 1.13 50.93
N ARG A 571 -2.62 1.98 50.91
CA ARG A 571 -4.01 1.59 51.17
C ARG A 571 -4.53 0.66 50.07
N ASP A 572 -4.17 0.96 48.83
CA ASP A 572 -4.61 0.19 47.66
C ASP A 572 -3.68 -0.99 47.36
N ASN A 573 -2.71 -1.26 48.25
CA ASN A 573 -1.77 -2.37 48.16
C ASN A 573 -0.87 -2.34 46.89
N GLU A 574 -0.64 -1.15 46.34
CA GLU A 574 0.21 -0.90 45.17
C GLU A 574 1.69 -0.76 45.54
N VAL A 575 1.97 -0.07 46.64
CA VAL A 575 3.33 0.19 47.14
C VAL A 575 3.42 -0.03 48.64
N VAL A 576 4.65 -0.12 49.14
CA VAL A 576 4.95 -0.13 50.57
C VAL A 576 6.13 0.78 50.85
N PHE A 577 6.00 1.70 51.82
CA PHE A 577 7.12 2.52 52.27
C PHE A 577 7.91 1.79 53.36
N THR A 578 9.23 1.78 53.23
CA THR A 578 10.14 1.03 54.11
C THR A 578 11.36 1.87 54.50
N GLU A 579 11.92 1.58 55.67
CA GLU A 579 13.23 2.06 56.11
C GLU A 579 14.33 1.38 55.28
N GLY A 580 15.24 2.16 54.71
CA GLY A 580 16.43 1.63 54.06
C GLY A 580 17.52 1.37 55.09
N ARG A 581 17.78 0.09 55.42
CA ARG A 581 18.77 -0.30 56.44
C ARG A 581 20.17 0.27 56.20
N ASP A 582 20.52 0.45 54.93
CA ASP A 582 21.83 0.96 54.49
C ASP A 582 21.75 2.40 53.93
N ASP A 583 20.57 3.04 53.97
CA ASP A 583 20.40 4.38 53.44
C ASP A 583 20.78 5.44 54.48
N ASN A 584 21.62 6.40 54.10
CA ASN A 584 21.84 7.60 54.88
C ASN A 584 20.70 8.61 54.62
N LEU A 585 19.91 8.91 55.65
CA LEU A 585 18.75 9.79 55.56
C LEU A 585 19.08 11.20 55.08
N GLU A 586 20.23 11.75 55.49
CA GLU A 586 20.68 13.07 55.05
C GLU A 586 21.12 13.05 53.58
N GLU A 587 21.69 11.94 53.10
CA GLU A 587 22.02 11.77 51.67
C GLU A 587 20.75 11.74 50.81
N VAL A 588 19.69 11.05 51.28
CA VAL A 588 18.39 11.03 50.58
C VAL A 588 17.77 12.41 50.54
N ARG A 589 17.83 13.18 51.65
CA ARG A 589 17.37 14.58 51.69
C ARG A 589 18.12 15.47 50.72
N LEU A 590 19.45 15.44 50.73
CA LEU A 590 20.28 16.17 49.78
C LEU A 590 19.99 15.76 48.32
N GLY A 591 19.73 14.48 48.10
CA GLY A 591 19.32 13.95 46.80
C GLY A 591 18.00 14.53 46.31
N ILE A 592 17.03 14.72 47.20
CA ILE A 592 15.73 15.34 46.91
C ILE A 592 15.90 16.85 46.68
N ASP A 593 16.66 17.54 47.53
CA ASP A 593 16.94 18.97 47.38
C ASP A 593 17.62 19.29 46.04
N ALA A 594 18.52 18.42 45.58
CA ALA A 594 19.12 18.53 44.25
C ALA A 594 18.09 18.38 43.12
N VAL A 595 17.08 17.53 43.28
CA VAL A 595 15.96 17.41 42.31
C VAL A 595 15.11 18.66 42.32
N LEU A 596 14.73 19.15 43.50
CA LEU A 596 13.92 20.36 43.66
C LEU A 596 14.63 21.59 43.09
N SER A 597 15.94 21.71 43.34
CA SER A 597 16.74 22.82 42.83
C SER A 597 16.77 22.85 41.30
N LYS A 598 16.87 21.68 40.65
CA LYS A 598 16.75 21.54 39.19
C LYS A 598 15.34 21.84 38.68
N LEU A 599 14.30 21.40 39.37
CA LEU A 599 12.91 21.60 38.93
C LEU A 599 12.45 23.06 38.98
N PHE A 600 12.90 23.80 40.00
CA PHE A 600 12.47 25.16 40.25
C PHE A 600 13.51 26.23 39.89
N ASN A 601 14.65 25.85 39.26
CA ASN A 601 15.76 26.74 38.92
C ASN A 601 16.13 27.72 40.06
N SER A 602 16.14 27.22 41.30
CA SER A 602 16.33 28.01 42.52
C SER A 602 16.97 27.15 43.61
N ASN A 603 17.47 27.74 44.69
CA ASN A 603 17.97 27.01 45.86
C ASN A 603 16.80 26.46 46.71
N ALA A 604 15.85 25.81 46.06
CA ALA A 604 14.70 25.20 46.71
C ALA A 604 15.13 23.93 47.44
N SER A 605 14.73 23.82 48.70
CA SER A 605 14.90 22.64 49.53
C SER A 605 13.55 22.13 49.99
N LEU A 606 13.47 20.83 50.28
CA LEU A 606 12.26 20.18 50.76
C LEU A 606 11.73 20.90 52.01
N GLN A 607 12.65 21.29 52.90
CA GLN A 607 12.31 21.99 54.13
C GLN A 607 11.77 23.41 53.87
N SER A 608 12.36 24.17 52.94
CA SER A 608 11.87 25.51 52.64
C SER A 608 10.48 25.50 51.99
N ILE A 609 10.18 24.49 51.17
CA ILE A 609 8.84 24.30 50.55
C ILE A 609 7.79 23.93 51.61
N VAL A 610 8.11 23.02 52.53
CA VAL A 610 7.17 22.55 53.57
C VAL A 610 6.86 23.64 54.59
N GLU A 611 7.86 24.45 54.96
CA GLU A 611 7.72 25.56 55.91
C GLU A 611 7.06 26.81 55.28
N GLY A 612 6.81 26.82 53.96
CA GLY A 612 6.20 27.95 53.25
C GLY A 612 7.14 29.16 53.11
N ASN A 613 8.44 28.98 53.31
CA ASN A 613 9.44 30.04 53.29
C ASN A 613 9.96 30.37 51.87
N THR A 614 9.37 29.78 50.82
CA THR A 614 9.76 30.00 49.42
C THR A 614 8.88 31.03 48.73
N THR A 615 9.46 31.91 47.90
CA THR A 615 8.74 32.82 46.99
C THR A 615 8.19 32.12 45.74
N LEU A 616 8.29 30.78 45.66
CA LEU A 616 7.91 29.96 44.52
C LEU A 616 6.39 29.74 44.47
N LYS A 617 5.77 29.99 43.31
CA LYS A 617 4.39 29.56 43.04
C LYS A 617 4.37 28.07 42.72
N VAL A 618 4.15 27.24 43.73
CA VAL A 618 4.03 25.77 43.62
C VAL A 618 2.53 25.39 43.56
N SER A 619 2.16 24.38 42.76
CA SER A 619 0.78 23.90 42.71
C SER A 619 0.38 23.22 44.04
N GLU A 620 -0.92 23.18 44.35
CA GLU A 620 -1.41 22.49 45.56
C GLU A 620 -0.99 21.01 45.60
N ASP A 621 -1.07 20.30 44.46
CA ASP A 621 -0.64 18.90 44.36
C ASP A 621 0.86 18.72 44.66
N ALA A 622 1.70 19.66 44.22
CA ALA A 622 3.13 19.60 44.47
C ALA A 622 3.45 19.89 45.94
N LEU A 623 2.79 20.89 46.55
CA LEU A 623 2.94 21.18 47.98
C LEU A 623 2.58 19.97 48.85
N GLU A 624 1.46 19.33 48.56
CA GLU A 624 1.00 18.18 49.34
C GLU A 624 1.89 16.95 49.13
N ALA A 625 2.30 16.66 47.89
CA ALA A 625 3.24 15.59 47.60
C ALA A 625 4.57 15.75 48.37
N PHE A 626 5.12 16.97 48.42
CA PHE A 626 6.37 17.23 49.14
C PHE A 626 6.21 17.20 50.66
N ARG A 627 5.06 17.62 51.21
CA ARG A 627 4.74 17.43 52.63
C ARG A 627 4.71 15.95 53.00
N LEU A 628 4.06 15.13 52.19
CA LEU A 628 4.00 13.68 52.41
C LEU A 628 5.40 13.05 52.34
N ILE A 629 6.26 13.46 51.41
CA ILE A 629 7.66 13.02 51.38
C ILE A 629 8.38 13.40 52.68
N ALA A 630 8.24 14.63 53.15
CA ALA A 630 8.87 15.07 54.40
C ALA A 630 8.38 14.25 55.61
N MET A 631 7.10 13.91 55.67
CA MET A 631 6.52 13.03 56.69
C MET A 631 7.05 11.59 56.62
N ARG A 632 7.24 11.05 55.41
CA ARG A 632 7.81 9.71 55.21
C ARG A 632 9.26 9.67 55.68
N LEU A 633 10.05 10.68 55.31
CA LEU A 633 11.45 10.80 55.73
C LEU A 633 11.57 11.01 57.24
N SER A 634 10.72 11.82 57.88
CA SER A 634 10.76 11.99 59.35
C SER A 634 10.44 10.68 60.10
N SER A 635 9.73 9.76 59.45
CA SER A 635 9.44 8.41 59.96
C SER A 635 10.53 7.38 59.57
N GLY A 636 11.68 7.80 59.05
CA GLY A 636 12.78 6.93 58.64
C GLY A 636 12.57 6.19 57.31
N GLN A 637 11.45 6.41 56.63
CA GLN A 637 11.11 5.71 55.39
C GLN A 637 11.81 6.37 54.19
N THR A 638 12.91 5.76 53.74
CA THR A 638 13.74 6.27 52.64
C THR A 638 13.46 5.59 51.29
N ARG A 639 12.68 4.50 51.27
CA ARG A 639 12.43 3.70 50.07
C ARG A 639 10.96 3.42 49.83
N ILE A 640 10.61 3.31 48.55
CA ILE A 640 9.31 2.87 48.04
C ILE A 640 9.49 1.48 47.44
N VAL A 641 8.70 0.52 47.91
CA VAL A 641 8.67 -0.84 47.35
C VAL A 641 7.43 -0.98 46.48
N PHE A 642 7.60 -1.04 45.17
CA PHE A 642 6.50 -1.30 44.24
C PHE A 642 6.18 -2.79 44.21
N LYS A 643 4.90 -3.16 44.37
CA LYS A 643 4.45 -4.55 44.32
C LYS A 643 4.14 -4.95 42.87
N PRO A 644 4.53 -6.15 42.41
CA PRO A 644 4.20 -6.62 41.08
C PRO A 644 2.79 -7.24 41.06
N GLY A 645 2.13 -7.18 39.90
CA GLY A 645 0.78 -7.69 39.69
C GLY A 645 -0.29 -6.71 40.16
N THR A 646 0.07 -5.44 40.29
CA THR A 646 -0.81 -4.35 40.71
C THR A 646 -1.09 -3.42 39.54
N MET A 647 -1.90 -2.37 39.75
CA MET A 647 -2.20 -1.43 38.69
C MET A 647 -0.97 -0.65 38.25
N ILE A 648 -0.16 -0.19 39.21
CA ILE A 648 1.08 0.55 38.96
C ILE A 648 2.14 -0.35 38.31
N VAL A 649 2.25 -1.63 38.71
CA VAL A 649 3.18 -2.58 38.09
C VAL A 649 2.43 -3.81 37.56
N PRO A 650 1.95 -3.75 36.31
CA PRO A 650 1.27 -4.89 35.69
C PRO A 650 2.23 -6.07 35.52
N GLY A 651 1.77 -7.26 35.85
CA GLY A 651 2.56 -8.49 35.71
C GLY A 651 3.71 -8.59 36.72
N ARG A 652 4.73 -9.39 36.41
CA ARG A 652 5.85 -9.67 37.33
C ARG A 652 7.19 -9.59 36.57
N PRO A 653 7.65 -8.38 36.20
CA PRO A 653 8.94 -8.25 35.52
C PRO A 653 10.10 -8.75 36.40
N SER A 654 11.18 -9.24 35.79
CA SER A 654 12.37 -9.65 36.55
C SER A 654 13.13 -8.45 37.15
N ARG A 655 13.00 -7.28 36.50
CA ARG A 655 13.66 -6.03 36.86
C ARG A 655 12.71 -4.86 36.62
N LEU A 656 12.75 -3.86 37.50
CA LEU A 656 11.97 -2.63 37.41
C LEU A 656 12.84 -1.47 37.88
N LEU A 657 12.98 -0.43 37.06
CA LEU A 657 13.78 0.76 37.32
C LEU A 657 15.19 0.40 37.79
N GLY A 658 15.85 -0.51 37.06
CA GLY A 658 17.19 -0.97 37.40
C GLY A 658 17.26 -1.94 38.58
N VAL A 659 16.17 -2.17 39.34
CA VAL A 659 16.14 -3.00 40.56
C VAL A 659 15.54 -4.38 40.28
N GLU A 660 16.19 -5.45 40.73
CA GLU A 660 15.67 -6.81 40.64
C GLU A 660 14.55 -7.09 41.66
N ILE A 661 13.68 -8.03 41.32
CA ILE A 661 12.57 -8.42 42.20
C ILE A 661 13.07 -9.06 43.51
N GLY A 662 12.85 -8.38 44.63
CA GLY A 662 13.23 -8.82 45.97
C GLY A 662 12.06 -9.43 46.74
N THR A 663 12.37 -10.02 47.91
CA THR A 663 11.34 -10.46 48.88
C THR A 663 11.42 -9.57 50.11
N TYR A 664 10.32 -8.92 50.46
CA TYR A 664 10.20 -7.98 51.56
C TYR A 664 9.16 -8.47 52.56
N SER A 665 9.19 -7.95 53.78
CA SER A 665 8.25 -8.29 54.84
C SER A 665 7.82 -7.05 55.59
N LYS A 666 6.52 -6.84 55.78
CA LYS A 666 5.96 -5.75 56.61
C LYS A 666 4.77 -6.31 57.38
N GLY A 667 4.72 -6.08 58.69
CA GLY A 667 3.65 -6.61 59.55
C GLY A 667 3.56 -8.15 59.63
N GLY A 668 4.65 -8.87 59.33
CA GLY A 668 4.69 -10.34 59.32
C GLY A 668 4.33 -10.99 57.98
N GLU A 669 3.81 -10.23 57.01
CA GLU A 669 3.49 -10.73 55.67
C GLU A 669 4.66 -10.55 54.70
N LYS A 670 5.03 -11.64 54.01
CA LYS A 670 6.07 -11.62 52.96
C LYS A 670 5.46 -11.32 51.61
N TYR A 671 6.05 -10.38 50.87
CA TYR A 671 5.63 -10.02 49.52
C TYR A 671 6.84 -9.81 48.60
N LYS A 672 6.62 -9.90 47.29
CA LYS A 672 7.63 -9.56 46.28
C LYS A 672 7.51 -8.09 45.91
N GLY A 673 8.62 -7.45 45.57
CA GLY A 673 8.60 -6.05 45.15
C GLY A 673 9.94 -5.53 44.64
N TYR A 674 9.96 -4.25 44.27
CA TYR A 674 11.14 -3.53 43.78
C TYR A 674 11.38 -2.31 44.67
N SER A 675 12.49 -2.32 45.42
CA SER A 675 12.78 -1.29 46.42
C SER A 675 13.65 -0.18 45.84
N ILE A 676 13.04 1.00 45.67
CA ILE A 676 13.65 2.17 45.05
C ILE A 676 13.77 3.28 46.09
N ARG A 677 14.94 3.91 46.19
CA ARG A 677 15.18 5.05 47.09
C ARG A 677 14.38 6.27 46.62
N ILE A 678 13.78 7.02 47.54
CA ILE A 678 12.82 8.09 47.20
C ILE A 678 13.46 9.17 46.32
N ASP A 679 14.68 9.63 46.63
CA ASP A 679 15.42 10.61 45.83
C ASP A 679 15.65 10.13 44.39
N LYS A 680 15.95 8.84 44.21
CA LYS A 680 16.14 8.19 42.90
C LYS A 680 14.82 8.09 42.14
N PHE A 681 13.73 7.76 42.83
CA PHE A 681 12.39 7.77 42.24
C PHE A 681 11.99 9.16 41.77
N LEU A 682 12.27 10.22 42.54
CA LEU A 682 11.98 11.60 42.14
C LEU A 682 12.83 12.07 40.95
N ARG A 683 14.12 11.72 40.92
CA ARG A 683 14.98 11.96 39.75
C ARG A 683 14.41 11.31 38.50
N TRP A 684 13.98 10.07 38.61
CA TRP A 684 13.35 9.38 37.49
C TRP A 684 12.02 10.03 37.08
N LEU A 685 11.14 10.31 38.04
CA LEU A 685 9.79 10.82 37.80
C LEU A 685 9.80 12.21 37.15
N PHE A 686 10.67 13.11 37.64
CA PHE A 686 10.65 14.51 37.23
C PHE A 686 11.78 14.91 36.28
N LEU A 687 12.95 14.27 36.37
CA LEU A 687 14.12 14.61 35.56
C LEU A 687 14.42 13.57 34.48
N GLY A 688 13.92 12.33 34.64
CA GLY A 688 14.16 11.25 33.68
C GLY A 688 15.50 10.58 33.76
N GLU A 689 16.23 10.78 34.84
CA GLU A 689 17.50 10.13 35.09
C GLU A 689 17.23 8.70 35.58
N GLU A 690 17.90 7.68 35.03
CA GLU A 690 17.76 6.31 35.53
C GLU A 690 18.21 6.22 37.00
N PRO A 691 17.45 5.53 37.86
CA PRO A 691 17.84 5.31 39.24
C PRO A 691 18.99 4.29 39.27
N GLN A 692 20.23 4.78 39.19
CA GLN A 692 21.44 4.00 39.49
C GLN A 692 21.59 3.74 40.99
#